data_AF-A0A511NL27-F1
#
_entry.id   AF-A0A511NL27-F1
#
_cell.length_a   1.000
_cell.length_b   1.000
_cell.length_c   1.000
_cell.angle_alpha   90.00
_cell.angle_beta   90.00
_cell.angle_gamma   90.00
#
_symmetry.space_group_name_H-M   'P 1'
#
loop_
_entity.id
_entity.type
_entity.pdbx_description
1 polymer ?
#
loop_
_entity_poly.entity_id
_entity_poly.type
_entity_poly.pdbx_seq_one_letter_code
_entity_poly.pdbx_strand_id
1 'polypeptide(L)'
;MKKIVLTLCLTFGLTKVFACADGGGEDYYYYNLFSQTLSEAPQYQPFLMTLDNPYYSVDTNQKNDNILEWEKKLGISYQQAYQLVFKASKQEIDQLVKNGKSTDSKYNYATTDWVKKNKQQLLYLSYAKYLEPYMAFYYIDNGEWSYVDRPEKNVNNLNYKKVLDVLKKSWNAETDKELKIRYGYQLVRFAHYFHEYKDAINYFNMYVASQGNKNSIYYYALDQKAGAERALGNYIQANYDFFEVFSHSNDRKLSAYQSMKVTEELNYEKLLANAKTNQEKNDLFLLIGYNDFSNPLAPAKKIIANDVNAPQARILFARSINLIEREYLQQNPEDYYWSSSQERKKYTDLYLPVKTNGNYYSNPEDSKDEVLINELIAVAKSQAVKADDKEYWNLSVAYLNLLNKNFTETKDYLAKVNSSSKEFQQQKKVIEILLEIFEQKKITDNFENQLMQKYASILNYEYPKLPQDVYDYSADDDQKMNLKNVILDVLANRFYLQGDKGKAFLIHNEITQLGSNPDWAIIHDLDKLDKKSNKTAFEKYLINAKVKSSSWDWRTEKLKEIQFKLSDYLADFKGTLYLGEMKFDLAKKEFEKIDQKFHTSLSSYFEYDYDYEKGKETKTWKENQFDGYHNIPKQIFGYNKIECFTCDEDQVIATPYLNEFQFIQPKMSKLELTNSIIELNKLAKKKTEEGAKANYLLGNFYYNTTTLGYYRYLLTFDRNNENGPKFNNYGGEYETTNNFFYKSFGWGGNYVDNFSPSETYLKKAFDLAKDKEMKVQILFALSKNEQGRFYNAKDPVLMRLYENQYDNEDKILAYKVANYRSNFKNLKQYADTKAYQEIKSNCNYFDYYTNNF
;
A
#
# COMPACT_ATOMS: atom_id res chain seq x y z
N MET A 1 34.53 24.61 -13.45
CA MET A 1 33.13 24.11 -13.48
C MET A 1 32.93 23.00 -14.52
N LYS A 2 33.77 21.96 -14.55
CA LYS A 2 33.60 20.78 -15.45
C LYS A 2 33.91 19.43 -14.77
N LYS A 3 34.12 19.42 -13.44
CA LYS A 3 34.44 18.22 -12.65
C LYS A 3 33.45 17.92 -11.51
N ILE A 4 32.39 18.72 -11.37
CA ILE A 4 31.37 18.55 -10.31
C ILE A 4 30.06 17.95 -10.86
N VAL A 5 29.85 17.95 -12.18
CA VAL A 5 28.62 17.41 -12.81
C VAL A 5 28.71 15.90 -13.06
N LEU A 6 29.91 15.31 -13.12
CA LEU A 6 30.08 13.89 -13.43
C LEU A 6 29.79 12.94 -12.25
N THR A 7 29.78 13.46 -11.01
CA THR A 7 29.56 12.64 -9.80
C THR A 7 28.08 12.52 -9.44
N LEU A 8 27.23 13.46 -9.88
CA LEU A 8 25.78 13.41 -9.62
C LEU A 8 24.99 12.49 -10.57
N CYS A 9 25.54 12.14 -11.74
CA CYS A 9 24.86 11.23 -12.68
C CYS A 9 25.14 9.74 -12.42
N LEU A 10 26.15 9.38 -11.65
CA LEU A 10 26.51 7.98 -11.35
C LEU A 10 25.81 7.41 -10.10
N THR A 11 25.19 8.26 -9.27
CA THR A 11 24.47 7.83 -8.07
C THR A 11 23.03 7.41 -8.33
N PHE A 12 22.41 7.79 -9.46
CA PHE A 12 21.02 7.43 -9.78
C PHE A 12 20.88 6.14 -10.59
N GLY A 13 21.98 5.53 -11.06
CA GLY A 13 21.94 4.36 -11.94
C GLY A 13 21.99 2.98 -11.26
N LEU A 14 22.32 2.90 -9.96
CA LEU A 14 22.60 1.62 -9.29
C LEU A 14 22.10 1.50 -7.85
N THR A 15 21.35 2.46 -7.34
CA THR A 15 20.70 2.34 -6.02
C THR A 15 19.25 1.93 -6.21
N LYS A 16 18.86 0.78 -5.66
CA LYS A 16 17.48 0.61 -5.18
C LYS A 16 17.28 1.66 -4.10
N VAL A 17 16.82 2.84 -4.49
CA VAL A 17 16.39 3.86 -3.52
C VAL A 17 15.13 3.29 -2.91
N PHE A 18 15.25 2.68 -1.73
CA PHE A 18 14.14 2.63 -0.79
C PHE A 18 13.90 4.06 -0.34
N ALA A 19 13.22 4.84 -1.19
CA ALA A 19 12.48 5.97 -0.70
C ALA A 19 11.41 5.33 0.17
N CYS A 20 11.55 5.46 1.49
CA CYS A 20 10.44 5.26 2.41
C CYS A 20 9.42 6.36 2.12
N ALA A 21 8.70 6.24 1.01
CA ALA A 21 7.39 6.84 0.88
C ALA A 21 6.50 6.00 1.79
N ASP A 22 5.82 6.66 2.73
CA ASP A 22 4.88 6.04 3.68
C ASP A 22 3.58 5.57 2.98
N GLY A 23 3.64 5.31 1.67
CA GLY A 23 2.60 4.82 0.79
C GLY A 23 3.22 3.84 -0.21
N GLY A 24 2.48 2.77 -0.55
CA GLY A 24 2.93 1.79 -1.54
C GLY A 24 3.29 2.44 -2.88
N GLY A 25 4.08 1.77 -3.70
CA GLY A 25 4.40 2.29 -5.04
C GLY A 25 3.16 2.36 -5.95
N GLU A 26 3.34 2.90 -7.16
CA GLU A 26 2.29 3.03 -8.18
C GLU A 26 1.56 1.71 -8.49
N ASP A 27 2.23 0.56 -8.30
CA ASP A 27 1.60 -0.74 -8.51
C ASP A 27 0.59 -1.13 -7.42
N TYR A 28 0.59 -0.42 -6.28
CA TYR A 28 -0.31 -0.64 -5.15
C TYR A 28 -1.71 -0.02 -5.33
N TYR A 29 -1.86 1.01 -6.16
CA TYR A 29 -3.09 1.83 -6.18
C TYR A 29 -4.22 1.32 -7.09
N TYR A 30 -4.04 0.18 -7.77
CA TYR A 30 -5.07 -0.43 -8.61
C TYR A 30 -5.17 -1.95 -8.37
N TYR A 31 -6.23 -2.58 -8.88
CA TYR A 31 -6.35 -4.04 -8.90
C TYR A 31 -5.80 -4.62 -10.20
N ASN A 32 -4.71 -5.37 -10.11
CA ASN A 32 -4.17 -6.16 -11.21
C ASN A 32 -4.90 -7.51 -11.26
N LEU A 33 -5.77 -7.71 -12.27
CA LEU A 33 -6.65 -8.88 -12.39
C LEU A 33 -6.42 -9.65 -13.70
N PHE A 34 -5.76 -9.04 -14.69
CA PHE A 34 -5.35 -9.70 -15.93
C PHE A 34 -3.90 -10.14 -15.85
N SER A 35 -3.68 -11.47 -15.84
CA SER A 35 -2.34 -12.02 -15.82
C SER A 35 -1.54 -11.63 -17.07
N GLN A 36 -0.52 -10.79 -16.88
CA GLN A 36 0.37 -10.37 -17.96
C GLN A 36 1.21 -11.54 -18.54
N THR A 37 1.40 -12.61 -17.76
CA THR A 37 2.16 -13.81 -18.18
C THR A 37 1.40 -14.72 -19.15
N LEU A 38 0.10 -14.48 -19.37
CA LEU A 38 -0.69 -15.12 -20.45
C LEU A 38 -0.13 -14.87 -21.86
N SER A 39 0.81 -13.93 -21.98
CA SER A 39 1.60 -13.74 -23.19
C SER A 39 2.45 -14.96 -23.57
N GLU A 40 2.68 -15.91 -22.64
CA GLU A 40 3.41 -17.18 -22.84
C GLU A 40 4.79 -16.98 -23.51
N ALA A 41 5.47 -15.89 -23.16
CA ALA A 41 6.77 -15.52 -23.73
C ALA A 41 7.77 -15.16 -22.61
N PRO A 42 8.23 -16.15 -21.82
CA PRO A 42 9.04 -15.93 -20.62
C PRO A 42 10.35 -15.16 -20.89
N GLN A 43 10.90 -15.25 -22.10
CA GLN A 43 12.08 -14.50 -22.51
C GLN A 43 11.85 -12.98 -22.53
N TYR A 44 10.61 -12.53 -22.71
CA TYR A 44 10.22 -11.12 -22.69
C TYR A 44 9.53 -10.70 -21.39
N GLN A 45 9.37 -11.60 -20.42
CA GLN A 45 8.70 -11.30 -19.16
C GLN A 45 9.25 -10.07 -18.42
N PRO A 46 10.58 -9.81 -18.37
CA PRO A 46 11.10 -8.60 -17.73
C PRO A 46 10.57 -7.27 -18.31
N PHE A 47 9.99 -7.30 -19.51
CA PHE A 47 9.43 -6.16 -20.24
C PHE A 47 7.91 -6.00 -20.03
N LEU A 48 7.26 -6.83 -19.21
CA LEU A 48 5.89 -6.60 -18.76
C LEU A 48 5.79 -5.33 -17.89
N MET A 49 4.57 -4.85 -17.64
CA MET A 49 4.33 -3.59 -16.94
C MET A 49 4.52 -3.77 -15.42
N THR A 50 5.39 -2.96 -14.86
CA THR A 50 5.53 -2.64 -13.43
C THR A 50 6.06 -1.21 -13.36
N LEU A 51 5.62 -0.44 -12.37
CA LEU A 51 6.10 0.91 -12.12
C LEU A 51 6.95 0.99 -10.85
N ASP A 52 6.82 0.01 -9.95
CA ASP A 52 7.54 0.00 -8.67
C ASP A 52 8.94 -0.58 -8.77
N ASN A 53 9.15 -1.46 -9.76
CA ASN A 53 10.42 -2.13 -9.99
C ASN A 53 11.00 -1.75 -11.37
N PRO A 54 12.33 -1.69 -11.54
CA PRO A 54 12.95 -1.42 -12.84
C PRO A 54 12.58 -2.43 -13.92
N TYR A 55 12.25 -3.66 -13.53
CA TYR A 55 11.85 -4.75 -14.42
C TYR A 55 10.79 -5.62 -13.74
N TYR A 56 9.89 -6.19 -14.54
CA TYR A 56 8.95 -7.18 -14.04
C TYR A 56 9.68 -8.44 -13.57
N SER A 57 9.10 -9.16 -12.61
CA SER A 57 9.72 -10.35 -12.01
C SER A 57 10.16 -11.36 -13.07
N VAL A 58 11.39 -11.87 -12.96
CA VAL A 58 11.95 -12.79 -13.95
C VAL A 58 11.34 -14.19 -13.77
N ASP A 59 10.90 -14.81 -14.86
CA ASP A 59 10.44 -16.20 -14.82
C ASP A 59 11.60 -17.14 -14.48
N THR A 60 11.46 -17.88 -13.39
CA THR A 60 12.44 -18.91 -13.01
C THR A 60 12.38 -20.14 -13.94
N ASN A 61 11.33 -20.29 -14.74
CA ASN A 61 11.18 -21.36 -15.72
C ASN A 61 11.84 -21.06 -17.07
N GLN A 62 12.30 -19.83 -17.31
CA GLN A 62 13.03 -19.49 -18.53
C GLN A 62 14.29 -20.37 -18.64
N LYS A 63 14.33 -21.23 -19.65
CA LYS A 63 15.49 -22.09 -19.90
C LYS A 63 16.68 -21.26 -20.39
N ASN A 64 17.86 -21.63 -19.93
CA ASN A 64 19.13 -21.04 -20.34
C ASN A 64 19.61 -21.67 -21.65
N ASP A 65 19.94 -20.85 -22.64
CA ASP A 65 20.28 -21.30 -23.99
C ASP A 65 21.60 -22.09 -24.02
N ASN A 66 22.58 -21.70 -23.18
CA ASN A 66 23.82 -22.46 -23.02
C ASN A 66 23.58 -23.85 -22.40
N ILE A 67 22.63 -23.98 -21.46
CA ILE A 67 22.27 -25.29 -20.89
C ILE A 67 21.52 -26.14 -21.92
N LEU A 68 20.63 -25.58 -22.72
CA LEU A 68 19.95 -26.29 -23.82
C LEU A 68 20.95 -26.85 -24.85
N GLU A 69 21.99 -26.09 -25.18
CA GLU A 69 23.07 -26.60 -26.02
C GLU A 69 23.83 -27.76 -25.37
N TRP A 70 24.17 -27.64 -24.08
CA TRP A 70 24.85 -28.71 -23.36
C TRP A 70 23.99 -29.96 -23.23
N GLU A 71 22.69 -29.80 -22.98
CA GLU A 71 21.69 -30.88 -22.97
C GLU A 71 21.77 -31.68 -24.28
N LYS A 72 21.67 -30.99 -25.42
CA LYS A 72 21.76 -31.58 -26.76
C LYS A 72 23.13 -32.21 -27.03
N LYS A 73 24.22 -31.51 -26.69
CA LYS A 73 25.60 -31.95 -26.98
C LYS A 73 25.98 -33.21 -26.21
N LEU A 74 25.52 -33.31 -24.97
CA LEU A 74 25.87 -34.40 -24.05
C LEU A 74 24.85 -35.54 -24.06
N GLY A 75 23.65 -35.32 -24.60
CA GLY A 75 22.57 -36.31 -24.62
C GLY A 75 22.04 -36.63 -23.22
N ILE A 76 21.87 -35.60 -22.39
CA ILE A 76 21.40 -35.69 -21.00
C ILE A 76 20.15 -34.80 -20.83
N SER A 77 19.50 -34.80 -19.66
CA SER A 77 18.37 -33.88 -19.41
C SER A 77 18.83 -32.46 -19.09
N TYR A 78 17.97 -31.47 -19.32
CA TYR A 78 18.23 -30.06 -18.93
C TYR A 78 18.70 -29.92 -17.48
N GLN A 79 18.05 -30.60 -16.53
CA GLN A 79 18.44 -30.55 -15.11
C GLN A 79 19.83 -31.14 -14.88
N GLN A 80 20.19 -32.23 -15.58
CA GLN A 80 21.53 -32.82 -15.50
C GLN A 80 22.59 -31.89 -16.10
N ALA A 81 22.30 -31.27 -17.24
CA ALA A 81 23.18 -30.27 -17.85
C ALA A 81 23.35 -29.02 -16.96
N TYR A 82 22.25 -28.52 -16.38
CA TYR A 82 22.27 -27.40 -15.44
C TYR A 82 23.16 -27.71 -14.23
N GLN A 83 22.99 -28.89 -13.62
CA GLN A 83 23.82 -29.32 -12.49
C GLN A 83 25.30 -29.42 -12.89
N LEU A 84 25.61 -30.07 -14.00
CA LEU A 84 27.00 -30.24 -14.47
C LEU A 84 27.68 -28.91 -14.84
N VAL A 85 26.96 -27.98 -15.45
CA VAL A 85 27.54 -26.76 -16.02
C VAL A 85 27.54 -25.61 -15.02
N PHE A 86 26.49 -25.42 -14.22
CA PHE A 86 26.40 -24.28 -13.29
C PHE A 86 26.67 -24.65 -11.83
N LYS A 87 26.48 -25.90 -11.40
CA LYS A 87 26.61 -26.27 -9.98
C LYS A 87 27.86 -27.11 -9.65
N ALA A 88 28.34 -27.94 -10.57
CA ALA A 88 29.54 -28.75 -10.35
C ALA A 88 30.79 -27.88 -10.16
N SER A 89 31.64 -28.27 -9.21
CA SER A 89 32.98 -27.72 -9.03
C SER A 89 33.97 -28.30 -10.05
N LYS A 90 35.09 -27.60 -10.25
CA LYS A 90 36.21 -28.12 -11.06
C LYS A 90 36.68 -29.50 -10.58
N GLN A 91 36.78 -29.69 -9.26
CA GLN A 91 37.28 -30.92 -8.67
C GLN A 91 36.37 -32.12 -8.99
N GLU A 92 35.05 -31.93 -8.92
CA GLU A 92 34.09 -32.98 -9.28
C GLU A 92 34.22 -33.38 -10.75
N ILE A 93 34.36 -32.40 -11.66
CA ILE A 93 34.54 -32.68 -13.09
C ILE A 93 35.87 -33.40 -13.35
N ASP A 94 36.97 -32.95 -12.72
CA ASP A 94 38.29 -33.60 -12.85
C ASP A 94 38.27 -35.04 -12.35
N GLN A 95 37.61 -35.29 -11.22
CA GLN A 95 37.44 -36.64 -10.67
C GLN A 95 36.59 -37.52 -11.59
N LEU A 96 35.51 -36.97 -12.16
CA LEU A 96 34.68 -37.67 -13.14
C LEU A 96 35.50 -38.09 -14.36
N VAL A 97 36.31 -37.19 -14.91
CA VAL A 97 37.19 -37.48 -16.06
C VAL A 97 38.29 -38.49 -15.70
N LYS A 98 38.90 -38.38 -14.52
CA LYS A 98 39.98 -39.25 -14.07
C LYS A 98 39.49 -40.68 -13.79
N ASN A 99 38.35 -40.81 -13.12
CA ASN A 99 37.85 -42.10 -12.63
C ASN A 99 36.88 -42.77 -13.62
N GLY A 100 36.41 -42.04 -14.64
CA GLY A 100 35.41 -42.52 -15.61
C GLY A 100 33.98 -42.58 -15.05
N LYS A 101 33.79 -42.38 -13.74
CA LYS A 101 32.49 -42.35 -13.07
C LYS A 101 32.56 -41.52 -11.80
N SER A 102 31.42 -41.00 -11.32
CA SER A 102 31.31 -40.37 -10.00
C SER A 102 30.70 -41.34 -8.98
N THR A 103 31.02 -41.14 -7.71
CA THR A 103 30.33 -41.76 -6.58
C THR A 103 29.17 -40.92 -6.06
N ASP A 104 29.04 -39.66 -6.52
CA ASP A 104 27.90 -38.79 -6.22
C ASP A 104 26.72 -39.17 -7.13
N SER A 105 25.57 -39.45 -6.49
CA SER A 105 24.34 -39.87 -7.14
C SER A 105 23.80 -38.85 -8.16
N LYS A 106 24.18 -37.58 -8.03
CA LYS A 106 23.84 -36.51 -9.00
C LYS A 106 24.34 -36.79 -10.41
N TYR A 107 25.43 -37.56 -10.56
CA TYR A 107 26.05 -37.85 -11.85
C TYR A 107 25.90 -39.31 -12.28
N ASN A 108 24.89 -40.03 -11.78
CA ASN A 108 24.64 -41.45 -12.11
C ASN A 108 24.47 -41.73 -13.62
N TYR A 109 24.08 -40.73 -14.42
CA TYR A 109 23.98 -40.83 -15.88
C TYR A 109 25.35 -40.89 -16.58
N ALA A 110 26.41 -40.42 -15.94
CA ALA A 110 27.76 -40.32 -16.51
C ALA A 110 28.53 -41.64 -16.34
N THR A 111 28.14 -42.65 -17.11
CA THR A 111 28.84 -43.95 -17.17
C THR A 111 30.25 -43.82 -17.74
N THR A 112 31.09 -44.85 -17.55
CA THR A 112 32.46 -44.89 -18.10
C THR A 112 32.50 -44.62 -19.60
N ASP A 113 31.56 -45.19 -20.37
CA ASP A 113 31.51 -44.99 -21.82
C ASP A 113 31.01 -43.59 -22.17
N TRP A 114 30.05 -43.06 -21.42
CA TRP A 114 29.60 -41.68 -21.58
C TRP A 114 30.74 -40.68 -21.30
N VAL A 115 31.54 -40.89 -20.24
CA VAL A 115 32.69 -40.03 -19.91
C VAL A 115 33.77 -40.12 -20.97
N LYS A 116 34.08 -41.33 -21.47
CA LYS A 116 35.03 -41.52 -22.58
C LYS A 116 34.57 -40.79 -23.84
N LYS A 117 33.29 -40.92 -24.19
CA LYS A 117 32.68 -40.25 -25.37
C LYS A 117 32.71 -38.73 -25.23
N ASN A 118 32.44 -38.19 -24.05
CA ASN A 118 32.33 -36.75 -23.79
C ASN A 118 33.59 -36.14 -23.14
N LYS A 119 34.75 -36.78 -23.28
CA LYS A 119 35.97 -36.38 -22.57
C LYS A 119 36.41 -34.95 -22.92
N GLN A 120 36.31 -34.54 -24.18
CA GLN A 120 36.69 -33.19 -24.61
C GLN A 120 35.79 -32.11 -24.00
N GLN A 121 34.48 -32.38 -23.94
CA GLN A 121 33.47 -31.51 -23.33
C GLN A 121 33.74 -31.33 -21.84
N LEU A 122 34.04 -32.42 -21.12
CA LEU A 122 34.35 -32.38 -19.70
C LEU A 122 35.69 -31.66 -19.42
N LEU A 123 36.70 -31.83 -20.27
CA LEU A 123 37.96 -31.08 -20.17
C LEU A 123 37.75 -29.57 -20.37
N TYR A 124 36.94 -29.19 -21.36
CA TYR A 124 36.53 -27.79 -21.53
C TYR A 124 35.81 -27.26 -20.29
N LEU A 125 34.82 -27.99 -19.76
CA LEU A 125 34.06 -27.58 -18.58
C LEU A 125 34.95 -27.44 -17.35
N SER A 126 35.89 -28.36 -17.11
CA SER A 126 36.87 -28.24 -16.04
C SER A 126 37.69 -26.94 -16.16
N TYR A 127 38.14 -26.60 -17.37
CA TYR A 127 38.89 -25.36 -17.59
C TYR A 127 38.00 -24.11 -17.45
N ALA A 128 36.75 -24.16 -17.92
CA ALA A 128 35.79 -23.08 -17.70
C ALA A 128 35.53 -22.85 -16.21
N LYS A 129 35.38 -23.93 -15.41
CA LYS A 129 35.26 -23.88 -13.95
C LYS A 129 36.52 -23.36 -13.25
N TYR A 130 37.70 -23.57 -13.83
CA TYR A 130 38.92 -22.93 -13.35
C TYR A 130 38.86 -21.40 -13.51
N LEU A 131 38.36 -20.91 -14.65
CA LEU A 131 38.30 -19.47 -14.94
C LEU A 131 37.14 -18.75 -14.25
N GLU A 132 36.00 -19.43 -14.06
CA GLU A 132 34.75 -18.86 -13.54
C GLU A 132 34.90 -17.91 -12.33
N PRO A 133 35.58 -18.27 -11.22
CA PRO A 133 35.67 -17.39 -10.05
C PRO A 133 36.51 -16.12 -10.29
N TYR A 134 37.26 -16.07 -11.39
CA TYR A 134 38.11 -14.91 -11.72
C TYR A 134 37.44 -13.96 -12.72
N MET A 135 36.36 -14.37 -13.39
CA MET A 135 35.70 -13.54 -14.41
C MET A 135 34.73 -12.55 -13.76
N ALA A 136 35.29 -11.66 -12.94
CA ALA A 136 34.58 -10.61 -12.20
C ALA A 136 35.35 -9.29 -12.27
N PHE A 137 34.64 -8.16 -12.32
CA PHE A 137 35.25 -6.82 -12.29
C PHE A 137 35.55 -6.39 -10.85
N TYR A 138 36.65 -5.66 -10.65
CA TYR A 138 36.97 -5.04 -9.36
C TYR A 138 36.27 -3.69 -9.26
N TYR A 139 35.45 -3.49 -8.23
CA TYR A 139 34.94 -2.16 -7.89
C TYR A 139 36.06 -1.41 -7.16
N ILE A 140 36.42 -0.20 -7.62
CA ILE A 140 37.38 0.64 -6.90
C ILE A 140 36.69 1.16 -5.64
N ASP A 141 37.29 0.85 -4.48
CA ASP A 141 36.79 1.23 -3.16
C ASP A 141 36.99 2.73 -2.93
N ASN A 142 35.89 3.48 -2.87
CA ASN A 142 35.88 4.88 -2.48
C ASN A 142 35.45 5.07 -1.00
N GLY A 143 35.31 3.99 -0.22
CA GLY A 143 34.88 4.02 1.18
C GLY A 143 33.36 4.06 1.40
N GLU A 144 32.55 3.92 0.34
CA GLU A 144 31.09 3.91 0.44
C GLU A 144 30.53 2.49 0.66
N TRP A 145 29.45 2.40 1.44
CA TRP A 145 28.75 1.15 1.71
C TRP A 145 28.02 0.64 0.46
N SER A 146 28.10 -0.66 0.18
CA SER A 146 27.52 -1.28 -1.03
C SER A 146 26.79 -2.58 -0.68
N TYR A 147 25.61 -2.75 -1.30
CA TYR A 147 24.73 -3.92 -1.16
C TYR A 147 25.15 -5.13 -2.02
N VAL A 148 26.23 -5.04 -2.79
CA VAL A 148 26.61 -6.08 -3.76
C VAL A 148 27.71 -6.98 -3.16
N ASP A 149 27.46 -8.29 -3.15
CA ASP A 149 28.45 -9.29 -2.76
C ASP A 149 29.73 -9.14 -3.57
N ARG A 150 30.85 -8.98 -2.86
CA ARG A 150 32.15 -8.72 -3.48
C ARG A 150 32.75 -10.05 -3.95
N PRO A 151 33.15 -10.18 -5.22
CA PRO A 151 33.82 -11.39 -5.68
C PRO A 151 35.17 -11.54 -4.97
N GLU A 152 35.43 -12.70 -4.36
CA GLU A 152 36.68 -12.99 -3.65
C GLU A 152 37.91 -12.99 -4.58
N LYS A 153 37.70 -13.20 -5.88
CA LYS A 153 38.74 -13.33 -6.90
C LYS A 153 38.37 -12.55 -8.16
N ASN A 154 39.39 -12.12 -8.90
CA ASN A 154 39.24 -11.51 -10.23
C ASN A 154 40.42 -11.86 -11.15
N VAL A 155 40.37 -11.37 -12.38
CA VAL A 155 41.38 -11.68 -13.40
C VAL A 155 42.82 -11.32 -13.01
N ASN A 156 43.06 -10.36 -12.11
CA ASN A 156 44.40 -9.99 -11.66
C ASN A 156 45.07 -11.10 -10.82
N ASN A 157 44.29 -12.05 -10.31
CA ASN A 157 44.82 -13.25 -9.65
C ASN A 157 45.31 -14.32 -10.65
N LEU A 158 45.17 -14.09 -11.96
CA LEU A 158 45.61 -14.99 -13.02
C LEU A 158 46.82 -14.45 -13.78
N ASN A 159 47.68 -15.34 -14.24
CA ASN A 159 48.74 -14.97 -15.18
C ASN A 159 48.16 -14.90 -16.59
N TYR A 160 47.99 -13.68 -17.11
CA TYR A 160 47.40 -13.42 -18.42
C TYR A 160 48.02 -14.25 -19.54
N LYS A 161 49.35 -14.18 -19.69
CA LYS A 161 50.08 -14.88 -20.76
C LYS A 161 49.88 -16.40 -20.67
N LYS A 162 49.97 -16.98 -19.48
CA LYS A 162 49.81 -18.42 -19.28
C LYS A 162 48.40 -18.90 -19.63
N VAL A 163 47.36 -18.19 -19.19
CA VAL A 163 45.96 -18.54 -19.49
C VAL A 163 45.69 -18.36 -20.99
N LEU A 164 46.14 -17.26 -21.57
CA LEU A 164 46.01 -16.98 -22.99
C LEU A 164 46.67 -18.05 -23.86
N ASP A 165 47.89 -18.47 -23.52
CA ASP A 165 48.62 -19.51 -24.23
C ASP A 165 47.88 -20.85 -24.17
N VAL A 166 47.30 -21.20 -23.02
CA VAL A 166 46.50 -22.42 -22.87
C VAL A 166 45.24 -22.34 -23.74
N LEU A 167 44.49 -21.25 -23.67
CA LEU A 167 43.27 -21.08 -24.45
C LEU A 167 43.53 -21.11 -25.97
N LYS A 168 44.58 -20.42 -26.45
CA LYS A 168 44.97 -20.45 -27.88
C LYS A 168 45.38 -21.84 -28.34
N LYS A 169 46.17 -22.57 -27.53
CA LYS A 169 46.56 -23.96 -27.84
C LYS A 169 45.34 -24.88 -27.87
N SER A 170 44.44 -24.78 -26.89
CA SER A 170 43.21 -25.59 -26.84
C SER A 170 42.31 -25.31 -28.04
N TRP A 171 42.13 -24.05 -28.43
CA TRP A 171 41.33 -23.69 -29.61
C TRP A 171 41.93 -24.25 -30.91
N ASN A 172 43.27 -24.17 -31.06
CA ASN A 172 43.97 -24.70 -32.25
C ASN A 172 43.88 -26.22 -32.34
N ALA A 173 43.95 -26.91 -31.19
CA ALA A 173 43.91 -28.37 -31.11
C ALA A 173 42.49 -28.96 -31.21
N GLU A 174 41.46 -28.19 -30.83
CA GLU A 174 40.08 -28.61 -30.94
C GLU A 174 39.66 -28.80 -32.42
N THR A 175 38.75 -29.71 -32.69
CA THR A 175 38.21 -29.96 -34.05
C THR A 175 36.69 -29.82 -34.08
N ASP A 176 36.01 -29.98 -32.95
CA ASP A 176 34.58 -29.75 -32.83
C ASP A 176 34.26 -28.25 -32.91
N LYS A 177 33.44 -27.86 -33.89
CA LYS A 177 33.13 -26.45 -34.16
C LYS A 177 32.46 -25.73 -32.98
N GLU A 178 31.59 -26.42 -32.25
CA GLU A 178 30.89 -25.83 -31.09
C GLU A 178 31.84 -25.64 -29.90
N LEU A 179 32.71 -26.62 -29.62
CA LEU A 179 33.76 -26.47 -28.61
C LEU A 179 34.80 -25.42 -28.99
N LYS A 180 35.15 -25.28 -30.28
CA LYS A 180 35.99 -24.17 -30.76
C LYS A 180 35.39 -22.81 -30.43
N ILE A 181 34.10 -22.60 -30.72
CA ILE A 181 33.42 -21.35 -30.37
C ILE A 181 33.46 -21.12 -28.86
N ARG A 182 33.30 -22.17 -28.05
CA ARG A 182 33.39 -22.09 -26.58
C ARG A 182 34.77 -21.69 -26.09
N TYR A 183 35.86 -22.23 -26.65
CA TYR A 183 37.22 -21.73 -26.36
C TYR A 183 37.42 -20.30 -26.86
N GLY A 184 36.87 -19.94 -28.02
CA GLY A 184 36.86 -18.58 -28.54
C GLY A 184 36.17 -17.60 -27.60
N TYR A 185 35.00 -17.97 -27.07
CA TYR A 185 34.29 -17.21 -26.04
C TYR A 185 35.14 -17.00 -24.79
N GLN A 186 35.84 -18.03 -24.31
CA GLN A 186 36.75 -17.87 -23.16
C GLN A 186 37.89 -16.89 -23.48
N LEU A 187 38.45 -16.88 -24.71
CA LEU A 187 39.46 -15.90 -25.13
C LEU A 187 38.91 -14.47 -25.10
N VAL A 188 37.72 -14.24 -25.67
CA VAL A 188 37.06 -12.93 -25.70
C VAL A 188 36.73 -12.45 -24.30
N ARG A 189 36.05 -13.29 -23.50
CA ARG A 189 35.69 -12.99 -22.11
C ARG A 189 36.94 -12.70 -21.29
N PHE A 190 37.97 -13.52 -21.40
CA PHE A 190 39.20 -13.31 -20.63
C PHE A 190 39.86 -11.98 -20.95
N ALA A 191 40.00 -11.63 -22.24
CA ALA A 191 40.55 -10.34 -22.65
C ALA A 191 39.68 -9.15 -22.20
N HIS A 192 38.35 -9.27 -22.30
CA HIS A 192 37.42 -8.22 -21.86
C HIS A 192 37.56 -7.92 -20.36
N TYR A 193 37.52 -8.95 -19.51
CA TYR A 193 37.67 -8.78 -18.06
C TYR A 193 39.10 -8.34 -17.66
N PHE A 194 40.13 -8.67 -18.45
CA PHE A 194 41.49 -8.15 -18.28
C PHE A 194 41.68 -6.71 -18.78
N HIS A 195 40.61 -6.07 -19.29
CA HIS A 195 40.61 -4.73 -19.88
C HIS A 195 41.44 -4.61 -21.18
N GLU A 196 41.77 -5.73 -21.82
CA GLU A 196 42.42 -5.78 -23.13
C GLU A 196 41.35 -5.68 -24.23
N TYR A 197 40.64 -4.54 -24.27
CA TYR A 197 39.42 -4.37 -25.06
C TYR A 197 39.63 -4.54 -26.57
N LYS A 198 40.75 -4.03 -27.11
CA LYS A 198 41.10 -4.21 -28.53
C LYS A 198 41.31 -5.69 -28.86
N ASP A 199 41.97 -6.41 -27.97
CA ASP A 199 42.21 -7.84 -28.13
C ASP A 199 40.91 -8.64 -28.00
N ALA A 200 40.00 -8.27 -27.10
CA ALA A 200 38.69 -8.91 -27.00
C ALA A 200 37.91 -8.84 -28.34
N ILE A 201 37.89 -7.67 -28.98
CA ILE A 201 37.28 -7.47 -30.31
C ILE A 201 37.99 -8.31 -31.37
N ASN A 202 39.33 -8.29 -31.40
CA ASN A 202 40.11 -9.07 -32.35
C ASN A 202 39.89 -10.58 -32.17
N TYR A 203 39.89 -11.06 -30.92
CA TYR A 203 39.68 -12.46 -30.59
C TYR A 203 38.28 -12.93 -30.96
N PHE A 204 37.26 -12.08 -30.87
CA PHE A 204 35.93 -12.42 -31.36
C PHE A 204 35.98 -12.68 -32.87
N ASN A 205 36.55 -11.76 -33.65
CA ASN A 205 36.64 -11.90 -35.10
C ASN A 205 37.45 -13.15 -35.51
N MET A 206 38.59 -13.38 -34.85
CA MET A 206 39.52 -14.46 -35.18
C MET A 206 39.05 -15.84 -34.72
N TYR A 207 38.51 -15.97 -33.51
CA TYR A 207 38.29 -17.26 -32.85
C TYR A 207 36.82 -17.64 -32.71
N VAL A 208 35.89 -16.70 -32.89
CA VAL A 208 34.44 -16.94 -32.80
C VAL A 208 33.78 -16.74 -34.17
N ALA A 209 33.81 -15.54 -34.73
CA ALA A 209 33.12 -15.22 -35.98
C ALA A 209 33.66 -16.02 -37.18
N SER A 210 34.96 -16.29 -37.22
CA SER A 210 35.60 -17.12 -38.25
C SER A 210 35.04 -18.53 -38.37
N GLN A 211 34.36 -19.04 -37.34
CA GLN A 211 33.76 -20.39 -37.36
C GLN A 211 32.45 -20.44 -38.15
N GLY A 212 31.85 -19.29 -38.47
CA GLY A 212 30.63 -19.20 -39.27
C GLY A 212 29.39 -19.85 -38.65
N ASN A 213 29.40 -20.13 -37.34
CA ASN A 213 28.28 -20.72 -36.61
C ASN A 213 27.81 -19.77 -35.50
N LYS A 214 26.57 -19.28 -35.61
CA LYS A 214 25.95 -18.33 -34.68
C LYS A 214 25.06 -19.05 -33.66
N ASN A 215 25.66 -19.89 -32.83
CA ASN A 215 24.96 -20.55 -31.71
C ASN A 215 24.84 -19.62 -30.49
N SER A 216 24.26 -20.06 -29.37
CA SER A 216 24.09 -19.21 -28.17
C SER A 216 25.41 -18.65 -27.65
N ILE A 217 26.50 -19.43 -27.75
CA ILE A 217 27.82 -19.01 -27.28
C ILE A 217 28.47 -17.96 -28.19
N TYR A 218 28.14 -17.95 -29.48
CA TYR A 218 28.50 -16.83 -30.35
C TYR A 218 27.94 -15.52 -29.79
N TYR A 219 26.67 -15.51 -29.40
CA TYR A 219 26.04 -14.30 -28.85
C TYR A 219 26.55 -13.95 -27.46
N TYR A 220 26.91 -14.93 -26.62
CA TYR A 220 27.60 -14.65 -25.37
C TYR A 220 28.98 -14.02 -25.59
N ALA A 221 29.70 -14.40 -26.65
CA ALA A 221 30.94 -13.75 -27.01
C ALA A 221 30.72 -12.36 -27.63
N LEU A 222 29.64 -12.17 -28.37
CA LEU A 222 29.23 -10.87 -28.92
C LEU A 222 28.91 -9.88 -27.80
N ASP A 223 28.24 -10.33 -26.74
CA ASP A 223 27.98 -9.54 -25.53
C ASP A 223 29.26 -9.01 -24.88
N GLN A 224 30.29 -9.87 -24.78
CA GLN A 224 31.61 -9.47 -24.27
C GLN A 224 32.35 -8.52 -25.23
N LYS A 225 32.21 -8.73 -26.55
CA LYS A 225 32.75 -7.81 -27.58
C LYS A 225 32.09 -6.43 -27.47
N ALA A 226 30.77 -6.37 -27.34
CA ALA A 226 30.01 -5.13 -27.19
C ALA A 226 30.42 -4.36 -25.94
N GLY A 227 30.65 -5.05 -24.82
CA GLY A 227 31.22 -4.45 -23.61
C GLY A 227 32.61 -3.83 -23.84
N ALA A 228 33.48 -4.52 -24.59
CA ALA A 228 34.79 -4.00 -24.97
C ALA A 228 34.70 -2.80 -25.94
N GLU A 229 33.76 -2.82 -26.89
CA GLU A 229 33.50 -1.68 -27.79
C GLU A 229 33.02 -0.45 -27.02
N ARG A 230 32.09 -0.63 -26.08
CA ARG A 230 31.63 0.42 -25.18
C ARG A 230 32.79 1.01 -24.38
N ALA A 231 33.66 0.18 -23.81
CA ALA A 231 34.81 0.63 -23.02
C ALA A 231 35.82 1.45 -23.86
N LEU A 232 35.86 1.24 -25.17
CA LEU A 232 36.67 2.01 -26.11
C LEU A 232 35.98 3.26 -26.65
N GLY A 233 34.75 3.56 -26.24
CA GLY A 233 33.95 4.70 -26.72
C GLY A 233 33.23 4.45 -28.04
N ASN A 234 33.16 3.21 -28.54
CA ASN A 234 32.48 2.85 -29.78
C ASN A 234 30.97 2.61 -29.54
N TYR A 235 30.26 3.60 -28.97
CA TYR A 235 28.92 3.43 -28.42
C TYR A 235 27.87 2.96 -29.43
N ILE A 236 27.88 3.49 -30.65
CA ILE A 236 26.93 3.10 -31.72
C ILE A 236 27.08 1.61 -32.05
N GLN A 237 28.31 1.13 -32.24
CA GLN A 237 28.57 -0.27 -32.57
C GLN A 237 28.24 -1.18 -31.37
N ALA A 238 28.62 -0.76 -30.16
CA ALA A 238 28.28 -1.49 -28.94
C ALA A 238 26.77 -1.67 -28.78
N ASN A 239 25.98 -0.60 -28.99
CA ASN A 239 24.52 -0.66 -28.96
C ASN A 239 23.94 -1.59 -30.03
N TYR A 240 24.50 -1.59 -31.24
CA TYR A 240 24.09 -2.52 -32.30
C TYR A 240 24.38 -3.98 -31.91
N ASP A 241 25.58 -4.25 -31.37
CA ASP A 241 25.97 -5.60 -30.97
C ASP A 241 25.17 -6.10 -29.76
N PHE A 242 24.93 -5.26 -28.74
CA PHE A 242 24.03 -5.61 -27.64
C PHE A 242 22.60 -5.87 -28.14
N PHE A 243 22.11 -5.11 -29.13
CA PHE A 243 20.82 -5.37 -29.74
C PHE A 243 20.79 -6.72 -30.49
N GLU A 244 21.84 -7.10 -31.20
CA GLU A 244 21.93 -8.44 -31.81
C GLU A 244 21.90 -9.53 -30.73
N VAL A 245 22.57 -9.33 -29.59
CA VAL A 245 22.48 -10.25 -28.44
C VAL A 245 21.05 -10.32 -27.91
N PHE A 246 20.38 -9.17 -27.76
CA PHE A 246 18.97 -9.10 -27.35
C PHE A 246 18.07 -9.88 -28.31
N SER A 247 18.22 -9.69 -29.61
CA SER A 247 17.29 -10.26 -30.59
C SER A 247 17.48 -11.77 -30.75
N HIS A 248 18.72 -12.25 -30.65
CA HIS A 248 19.08 -13.64 -30.94
C HIS A 248 19.32 -14.53 -29.70
N SER A 249 19.06 -14.03 -28.48
CA SER A 249 19.15 -14.80 -27.24
C SER A 249 17.85 -14.76 -26.47
N ASN A 250 17.44 -15.87 -25.84
CA ASN A 250 16.27 -15.89 -24.97
C ASN A 250 16.63 -15.50 -23.53
N ASP A 251 17.79 -15.95 -23.04
CA ASP A 251 18.22 -15.80 -21.65
C ASP A 251 19.10 -14.56 -21.38
N ARG A 252 19.46 -13.82 -22.43
CA ARG A 252 20.27 -12.57 -22.34
C ARG A 252 19.49 -11.29 -22.61
N LYS A 253 18.20 -11.35 -22.95
CA LYS A 253 17.41 -10.15 -23.32
C LYS A 253 17.51 -9.04 -22.27
N LEU A 254 17.28 -9.37 -21.00
CA LEU A 254 17.34 -8.38 -19.92
C LEU A 254 18.74 -7.76 -19.76
N SER A 255 19.80 -8.58 -19.72
CA SER A 255 21.17 -8.09 -19.53
C SER A 255 21.69 -7.30 -20.74
N ALA A 256 21.34 -7.71 -21.96
CA ALA A 256 21.64 -6.98 -23.17
C ALA A 256 20.94 -5.62 -23.18
N TYR A 257 19.65 -5.56 -22.84
CA TYR A 257 18.91 -4.31 -22.74
C TYR A 257 19.46 -3.37 -21.66
N GLN A 258 19.79 -3.90 -20.48
CA GLN A 258 20.48 -3.14 -19.43
C GLN A 258 21.79 -2.54 -19.95
N SER A 259 22.57 -3.33 -20.70
CA SER A 259 23.83 -2.88 -21.31
C SER A 259 23.60 -1.78 -22.35
N MET A 260 22.53 -1.86 -23.14
CA MET A 260 22.12 -0.78 -24.06
C MET A 260 21.74 0.50 -23.30
N LYS A 261 20.97 0.40 -22.21
CA LYS A 261 20.56 1.58 -21.40
C LYS A 261 21.74 2.30 -20.75
N VAL A 262 22.77 1.58 -20.30
CA VAL A 262 23.98 2.18 -19.71
C VAL A 262 25.03 2.59 -20.75
N THR A 263 24.77 2.36 -22.03
CA THR A 263 25.58 2.82 -23.15
C THR A 263 25.01 4.14 -23.65
N GLU A 264 25.86 5.16 -23.82
CA GLU A 264 25.42 6.44 -24.37
C GLU A 264 24.92 6.29 -25.81
N GLU A 265 24.17 7.28 -26.33
CA GLU A 265 23.75 7.34 -27.74
C GLU A 265 22.81 6.22 -28.24
N LEU A 266 21.97 5.64 -27.38
CA LEU A 266 20.94 4.69 -27.81
C LEU A 266 19.91 5.38 -28.74
N ASN A 267 19.92 5.00 -30.02
CA ASN A 267 19.04 5.56 -31.05
C ASN A 267 18.23 4.47 -31.75
N TYR A 268 16.96 4.34 -31.39
CA TYR A 268 16.06 3.31 -31.93
C TYR A 268 15.79 3.46 -33.43
N GLU A 269 15.76 4.68 -33.98
CA GLU A 269 15.52 4.89 -35.42
C GLU A 269 16.68 4.34 -36.28
N LYS A 270 17.92 4.58 -35.85
CA LYS A 270 19.12 4.04 -36.52
C LYS A 270 19.17 2.52 -36.43
N LEU A 271 18.83 1.95 -35.27
CA LEU A 271 18.75 0.49 -35.11
C LEU A 271 17.67 -0.10 -36.02
N LEU A 272 16.51 0.54 -36.11
CA LEU A 272 15.39 0.08 -36.93
C LEU A 272 15.72 0.13 -38.43
N ALA A 273 16.45 1.15 -38.88
CA ALA A 273 16.92 1.24 -40.26
C ALA A 273 17.90 0.11 -40.65
N ASN A 274 18.64 -0.43 -39.67
CA ASN A 274 19.63 -1.50 -39.88
C ASN A 274 19.09 -2.91 -39.60
N ALA A 275 17.89 -3.04 -39.04
CA ALA A 275 17.26 -4.33 -38.74
C ALA A 275 16.93 -5.10 -40.02
N LYS A 276 17.42 -6.34 -40.11
CA LYS A 276 17.39 -7.17 -41.33
C LYS A 276 16.20 -8.11 -41.35
N THR A 277 15.76 -8.57 -40.18
CA THR A 277 14.67 -9.54 -40.06
C THR A 277 13.42 -8.92 -39.44
N ASN A 278 12.24 -9.53 -39.68
CA ASN A 278 11.02 -9.12 -38.99
C ASN A 278 11.15 -9.30 -37.47
N GLN A 279 11.85 -10.34 -37.02
CA GLN A 279 12.15 -10.56 -35.61
C GLN A 279 12.92 -9.39 -34.98
N GLU A 280 14.01 -8.95 -35.62
CA GLU A 280 14.79 -7.78 -35.16
C GLU A 280 13.94 -6.50 -35.14
N LYS A 281 13.14 -6.26 -36.18
CA LYS A 281 12.21 -5.12 -36.21
C LYS A 281 11.20 -5.18 -35.06
N ASN A 282 10.65 -6.36 -34.80
CA ASN A 282 9.66 -6.58 -33.75
C ASN A 282 10.27 -6.39 -32.36
N ASP A 283 11.51 -6.84 -32.15
CA ASP A 283 12.27 -6.62 -30.92
C ASP A 283 12.56 -5.12 -30.69
N LEU A 284 12.89 -4.36 -31.73
CA LEU A 284 13.04 -2.91 -31.60
C LEU A 284 11.72 -2.21 -31.31
N PHE A 285 10.62 -2.61 -31.95
CA PHE A 285 9.30 -2.06 -31.62
C PHE A 285 8.87 -2.40 -30.19
N LEU A 286 9.22 -3.58 -29.67
CA LEU A 286 9.04 -3.93 -28.27
C LEU A 286 9.80 -2.95 -27.37
N LEU A 287 11.09 -2.72 -27.63
CA LEU A 287 11.89 -1.79 -26.82
C LEU A 287 11.37 -0.35 -26.91
N ILE A 288 10.88 0.08 -28.08
CA ILE A 288 10.24 1.39 -28.26
C ILE A 288 8.95 1.50 -27.42
N GLY A 289 8.09 0.47 -27.44
CA GLY A 289 6.85 0.45 -26.64
C GLY A 289 7.04 0.13 -25.16
N TYR A 290 8.24 -0.28 -24.78
CA TYR A 290 8.64 -0.45 -23.38
C TYR A 290 9.21 0.84 -22.79
N ASN A 291 9.81 1.72 -23.60
CA ASN A 291 10.41 2.97 -23.14
C ASN A 291 9.40 3.82 -22.36
N ASP A 292 9.87 4.50 -21.31
CA ASP A 292 9.03 5.27 -20.40
C ASP A 292 8.23 6.34 -21.16
N PHE A 293 6.99 6.59 -20.75
CA PHE A 293 6.05 7.53 -21.39
C PHE A 293 5.60 7.18 -22.82
N SER A 294 5.81 5.95 -23.28
CA SER A 294 5.30 5.50 -24.59
C SER A 294 3.91 4.84 -24.48
N ASN A 295 3.07 5.03 -25.52
CA ASN A 295 1.87 4.24 -25.72
C ASN A 295 2.24 2.86 -26.27
N PRO A 296 2.11 1.75 -25.50
CA PRO A 296 2.55 0.43 -25.94
C PRO A 296 1.72 -0.13 -27.11
N LEU A 297 0.49 0.35 -27.33
CA LEU A 297 -0.38 -0.13 -28.39
C LEU A 297 0.12 0.28 -29.78
N ALA A 298 0.72 1.47 -29.91
CA ALA A 298 1.16 1.97 -31.22
C ALA A 298 2.29 1.10 -31.83
N PRO A 299 3.37 0.76 -31.08
CA PRO A 299 4.36 -0.20 -31.55
C PRO A 299 3.80 -1.63 -31.68
N ALA A 300 2.87 -2.06 -30.82
CA ALA A 300 2.22 -3.37 -30.95
C ALA A 300 1.53 -3.56 -32.31
N LYS A 301 0.86 -2.53 -32.83
CA LYS A 301 0.24 -2.57 -34.16
C LYS A 301 1.27 -2.72 -35.28
N LYS A 302 2.47 -2.11 -35.14
CA LYS A 302 3.56 -2.28 -36.11
C LYS A 302 4.11 -3.71 -36.08
N ILE A 303 4.23 -4.30 -34.89
CA ILE A 303 4.63 -5.70 -34.73
C ILE A 303 3.60 -6.63 -35.39
N ILE A 304 2.31 -6.46 -35.10
CA ILE A 304 1.21 -7.23 -35.69
C ILE A 304 1.19 -7.13 -37.22
N ALA A 305 1.52 -5.96 -37.78
CA ALA A 305 1.61 -5.76 -39.23
C ALA A 305 2.79 -6.51 -39.87
N ASN A 306 3.90 -6.67 -39.14
CA ASN A 306 5.05 -7.44 -39.60
C ASN A 306 4.82 -8.96 -39.47
N ASP A 307 4.22 -9.38 -38.35
CA ASP A 307 3.92 -10.77 -38.02
C ASP A 307 2.76 -10.82 -37.01
N VAL A 308 1.65 -11.43 -37.44
CA VAL A 308 0.41 -11.57 -36.66
C VAL A 308 0.58 -12.44 -35.42
N ASN A 309 1.58 -13.34 -35.40
CA ASN A 309 1.82 -14.29 -34.33
C ASN A 309 3.03 -13.90 -33.45
N ALA A 310 3.59 -12.71 -33.65
CA ALA A 310 4.78 -12.28 -32.92
C ALA A 310 4.51 -12.14 -31.40
N PRO A 311 5.25 -12.84 -30.52
CA PRO A 311 5.02 -12.80 -29.08
C PRO A 311 5.22 -11.41 -28.47
N GLN A 312 6.06 -10.57 -29.07
CA GLN A 312 6.29 -9.19 -28.65
C GLN A 312 5.01 -8.35 -28.68
N ALA A 313 4.10 -8.64 -29.62
CA ALA A 313 2.80 -7.97 -29.67
C ALA A 313 1.97 -8.29 -28.42
N ARG A 314 1.97 -9.54 -27.95
CA ARG A 314 1.26 -9.93 -26.71
C ARG A 314 1.85 -9.26 -25.48
N ILE A 315 3.17 -9.07 -25.42
CA ILE A 315 3.84 -8.36 -24.33
C ILE A 315 3.38 -6.90 -24.25
N LEU A 316 3.44 -6.17 -25.36
CA LEU A 316 2.96 -4.78 -25.40
C LEU A 316 1.44 -4.68 -25.21
N PHE A 317 0.68 -5.69 -25.65
CA PHE A 317 -0.76 -5.74 -25.43
C PHE A 317 -1.11 -5.96 -23.96
N ALA A 318 -0.41 -6.86 -23.27
CA ALA A 318 -0.55 -7.05 -21.82
C ALA A 318 -0.23 -5.77 -21.03
N ARG A 319 0.83 -5.04 -21.42
CA ARG A 319 1.14 -3.71 -20.89
C ARG A 319 -0.01 -2.72 -21.11
N SER A 320 -0.59 -2.72 -22.31
CA SER A 320 -1.73 -1.86 -22.66
C SER A 320 -2.96 -2.18 -21.79
N ILE A 321 -3.26 -3.46 -21.55
CA ILE A 321 -4.34 -3.88 -20.63
C ILE A 321 -4.05 -3.38 -19.22
N ASN A 322 -2.81 -3.50 -18.73
CA ASN A 322 -2.45 -3.05 -17.39
C ASN A 322 -2.62 -1.52 -17.20
N LEU A 323 -2.35 -0.72 -18.24
CA LEU A 323 -2.67 0.71 -18.23
C LEU A 323 -4.18 0.95 -18.11
N ILE A 324 -5.01 0.18 -18.84
CA ILE A 324 -6.47 0.24 -18.70
C ILE A 324 -6.91 -0.15 -17.27
N GLU A 325 -6.28 -1.14 -16.64
CA GLU A 325 -6.59 -1.52 -15.25
C GLU A 325 -6.32 -0.37 -14.28
N ARG A 326 -5.21 0.36 -14.46
CA ARG A 326 -4.90 1.55 -13.64
C ARG A 326 -5.95 2.64 -13.81
N GLU A 327 -6.56 2.78 -14.98
CA GLU A 327 -7.61 3.79 -15.17
C GLU A 327 -8.99 3.34 -14.64
N TYR A 328 -9.31 2.04 -14.70
CA TYR A 328 -10.66 1.51 -14.45
C TYR A 328 -10.84 0.81 -13.10
N LEU A 329 -9.74 0.37 -12.47
CA LEU A 329 -9.72 -0.47 -11.27
C LEU A 329 -8.89 0.13 -10.13
N GLN A 330 -8.89 1.45 -10.00
CA GLN A 330 -8.30 2.15 -8.86
C GLN A 330 -8.88 1.63 -7.53
N GLN A 331 -8.03 1.40 -6.54
CA GLN A 331 -8.46 0.92 -5.22
C GLN A 331 -9.15 2.00 -4.39
N ASN A 332 -8.82 3.28 -4.63
CA ASN A 332 -9.44 4.44 -4.00
C ASN A 332 -9.93 5.42 -5.07
N PRO A 333 -11.07 5.16 -5.72
CA PRO A 333 -11.58 6.05 -6.76
C PRO A 333 -11.98 7.44 -6.22
N GLU A 334 -12.12 7.60 -4.90
CA GLU A 334 -12.53 8.83 -4.21
C GLU A 334 -11.41 9.86 -4.06
N ASP A 335 -10.16 9.43 -3.81
CA ASP A 335 -8.99 10.32 -3.61
C ASP A 335 -8.74 11.20 -4.85
N TYR A 336 -9.17 10.73 -6.04
CA TYR A 336 -9.06 11.43 -7.31
C TYR A 336 -10.12 12.53 -7.52
N TYR A 337 -11.14 12.61 -6.66
CA TYR A 337 -12.19 13.65 -6.69
C TYR A 337 -11.97 14.75 -5.64
N TRP A 338 -10.78 14.82 -5.01
CA TRP A 338 -10.39 15.87 -4.05
C TRP A 338 -10.38 17.30 -4.61
N SER A 339 -10.62 17.48 -5.91
CA SER A 339 -10.87 18.83 -6.44
C SER A 339 -12.29 19.28 -6.07
N SER A 340 -12.39 20.13 -5.06
CA SER A 340 -13.60 20.89 -4.68
C SER A 340 -14.19 21.74 -5.83
N SER A 341 -13.52 21.78 -6.99
CA SER A 341 -13.91 22.56 -8.17
C SER A 341 -14.63 21.77 -9.28
N GLN A 342 -14.73 20.43 -9.19
CA GLN A 342 -15.35 19.63 -10.27
C GLN A 342 -16.84 19.34 -10.01
N GLU A 343 -17.66 19.48 -11.05
CA GLU A 343 -19.08 19.09 -11.03
C GLU A 343 -19.21 17.61 -10.65
N ARG A 344 -19.93 17.35 -9.55
CA ARG A 344 -20.29 15.99 -9.12
C ARG A 344 -21.00 15.27 -10.26
N LYS A 345 -20.36 14.23 -10.82
CA LYS A 345 -20.95 13.37 -11.86
C LYS A 345 -22.28 12.77 -11.38
N LYS A 346 -23.16 12.41 -12.32
CA LYS A 346 -24.48 11.84 -12.00
C LYS A 346 -24.30 10.49 -11.29
N TYR A 347 -25.23 10.15 -10.40
CA TYR A 347 -25.24 8.88 -9.65
C TYR A 347 -25.10 7.62 -10.52
N THR A 348 -25.53 7.69 -11.78
CA THR A 348 -25.40 6.61 -12.78
C THR A 348 -23.97 6.33 -13.21
N ASP A 349 -23.04 7.26 -13.00
CA ASP A 349 -21.64 7.16 -13.41
C ASP A 349 -20.76 6.50 -12.33
N LEU A 350 -21.32 6.12 -11.18
CA LEU A 350 -20.60 5.66 -9.99
C LEU A 350 -20.49 4.12 -9.87
N TYR A 351 -21.08 3.38 -10.80
CA TYR A 351 -20.98 1.91 -10.81
C TYR A 351 -19.55 1.48 -11.14
N LEU A 352 -18.86 0.83 -10.20
CA LEU A 352 -17.57 0.18 -10.50
C LEU A 352 -17.72 -0.98 -11.52
N PRO A 353 -16.73 -1.22 -12.39
CA PRO A 353 -15.51 -0.43 -12.60
C PRO A 353 -15.81 0.92 -13.28
N VAL A 354 -15.01 1.94 -13.01
CA VAL A 354 -15.21 3.29 -13.54
C VAL A 354 -13.88 3.86 -14.00
N LYS A 355 -13.87 4.52 -15.16
CA LYS A 355 -12.70 5.28 -15.60
C LYS A 355 -12.51 6.48 -14.67
N THR A 356 -11.40 6.53 -13.95
CA THR A 356 -10.94 7.74 -13.25
C THR A 356 -10.14 8.60 -14.25
N ASN A 357 -10.09 9.93 -14.05
CA ASN A 357 -9.29 10.82 -14.91
C ASN A 357 -7.79 10.74 -14.55
N GLY A 358 -7.35 9.50 -14.32
CA GLY A 358 -6.31 9.04 -13.41
C GLY A 358 -4.88 9.14 -13.89
N ASN A 359 -4.53 10.08 -14.76
CA ASN A 359 -3.17 10.09 -15.29
C ASN A 359 -2.26 10.93 -14.39
N TYR A 360 -1.46 10.23 -13.58
CA TYR A 360 -0.23 10.75 -12.95
C TYR A 360 0.76 11.36 -13.98
N TYR A 361 0.52 11.10 -15.28
CA TYR A 361 1.41 11.40 -16.39
C TYR A 361 0.81 12.29 -17.50
N SER A 362 -0.40 12.83 -17.36
CA SER A 362 -0.95 13.65 -18.44
C SER A 362 -1.19 15.10 -18.01
N ASN A 363 -0.38 15.99 -18.58
CA ASN A 363 -0.86 17.32 -18.90
C ASN A 363 -2.07 17.14 -19.86
N PRO A 364 -3.10 18.00 -19.85
CA PRO A 364 -4.25 17.86 -20.75
C PRO A 364 -3.89 17.80 -22.24
N GLU A 365 -2.68 18.23 -22.62
CA GLU A 365 -2.13 18.09 -23.97
C GLU A 365 -1.70 16.64 -24.34
N ASP A 366 -1.45 15.77 -23.34
CA ASP A 366 -0.98 14.38 -23.50
C ASP A 366 -2.14 13.38 -23.75
N SER A 367 -3.40 13.85 -23.76
CA SER A 367 -4.58 12.99 -24.02
C SER A 367 -4.58 12.32 -25.41
N LYS A 368 -3.65 12.71 -26.29
CA LYS A 368 -3.47 12.13 -27.64
C LYS A 368 -2.72 10.80 -27.61
N ASP A 369 -1.96 10.53 -26.55
CA ASP A 369 -1.14 9.32 -26.41
C ASP A 369 -1.77 8.28 -25.45
N GLU A 370 -2.97 8.54 -24.92
CA GLU A 370 -3.72 7.62 -24.06
C GLU A 370 -4.10 6.32 -24.80
N VAL A 371 -4.02 5.18 -24.11
CA VAL A 371 -4.54 3.91 -24.63
C VAL A 371 -6.05 3.89 -24.47
N LEU A 372 -6.78 4.06 -25.58
CA LEU A 372 -8.24 4.01 -25.52
C LEU A 372 -8.74 2.56 -25.48
N ILE A 373 -9.55 2.23 -24.47
CA ILE A 373 -10.10 0.88 -24.29
C ILE A 373 -10.80 0.34 -25.54
N ASN A 374 -11.56 1.18 -26.25
CA ASN A 374 -12.28 0.78 -27.47
C ASN A 374 -11.33 0.44 -28.63
N GLU A 375 -10.21 1.16 -28.73
CA GLU A 375 -9.19 0.88 -29.73
C GLU A 375 -8.47 -0.44 -29.42
N LEU A 376 -8.16 -0.67 -28.15
CA LEU A 376 -7.56 -1.91 -27.68
C LEU A 376 -8.47 -3.12 -27.94
N ILE A 377 -9.78 -2.98 -27.66
CA ILE A 377 -10.80 -3.98 -28.01
C ILE A 377 -10.82 -4.28 -29.51
N ALA A 378 -10.78 -3.25 -30.36
CA ALA A 378 -10.80 -3.44 -31.82
C ALA A 378 -9.59 -4.23 -32.33
N VAL A 379 -8.39 -3.95 -31.80
CA VAL A 379 -7.17 -4.70 -32.12
C VAL A 379 -7.28 -6.15 -31.66
N ALA A 380 -7.69 -6.40 -30.41
CA ALA A 380 -7.84 -7.76 -29.89
C ALA A 380 -8.87 -8.58 -30.68
N LYS A 381 -10.00 -7.99 -31.08
CA LYS A 381 -11.00 -8.66 -31.94
C LYS A 381 -10.42 -9.06 -33.29
N SER A 382 -9.65 -8.17 -33.92
CA SER A 382 -8.99 -8.51 -35.19
C SER A 382 -8.01 -9.66 -35.01
N GLN A 383 -7.29 -9.71 -33.89
CA GLN A 383 -6.31 -10.78 -33.62
C GLN A 383 -6.98 -12.10 -33.25
N ALA A 384 -8.09 -12.09 -32.51
CA ALA A 384 -8.87 -13.28 -32.19
C ALA A 384 -9.35 -14.06 -33.43
N VAL A 385 -9.41 -13.39 -34.59
CA VAL A 385 -9.71 -14.03 -35.89
C VAL A 385 -8.46 -14.46 -36.64
N LYS A 386 -7.41 -13.62 -36.65
CA LYS A 386 -6.26 -13.74 -37.55
C LYS A 386 -5.04 -14.48 -36.96
N ALA A 387 -4.81 -14.37 -35.65
CA ALA A 387 -3.67 -14.98 -34.99
C ALA A 387 -3.93 -16.45 -34.65
N ASP A 388 -2.85 -17.20 -34.46
CA ASP A 388 -2.90 -18.60 -34.03
C ASP A 388 -3.26 -18.71 -32.53
N ASP A 389 -2.77 -17.79 -31.69
CA ASP A 389 -3.02 -17.75 -30.24
C ASP A 389 -4.40 -17.16 -29.89
N LYS A 390 -5.46 -17.73 -30.48
CA LYS A 390 -6.84 -17.22 -30.40
C LYS A 390 -7.34 -17.11 -28.97
N GLU A 391 -6.92 -18.01 -28.09
CA GLU A 391 -7.34 -18.06 -26.71
C GLU A 391 -6.90 -16.81 -25.94
N TYR A 392 -5.67 -16.32 -26.18
CA TYR A 392 -5.13 -15.13 -25.52
C TYR A 392 -5.94 -13.90 -25.94
N TRP A 393 -6.20 -13.78 -27.23
CA TRP A 393 -6.97 -12.68 -27.78
C TRP A 393 -8.44 -12.73 -27.39
N ASN A 394 -9.06 -13.92 -27.35
CA ASN A 394 -10.44 -14.08 -26.87
C ASN A 394 -10.57 -13.70 -25.39
N LEU A 395 -9.62 -14.10 -24.53
CA LEU A 395 -9.58 -13.67 -23.13
C LEU A 395 -9.41 -12.15 -23.01
N SER A 396 -8.52 -11.57 -23.81
CA SER A 396 -8.27 -10.13 -23.84
C SER A 396 -9.53 -9.35 -24.25
N VAL A 397 -10.24 -9.77 -25.31
CA VAL A 397 -11.51 -9.15 -25.72
C VAL A 397 -12.56 -9.26 -24.62
N ALA A 398 -12.69 -10.43 -24.00
CA ALA A 398 -13.66 -10.65 -22.94
C ALA A 398 -13.40 -9.73 -21.74
N TYR A 399 -12.14 -9.64 -21.30
CA TYR A 399 -11.73 -8.84 -20.15
C TYR A 399 -11.90 -7.33 -20.40
N LEU A 400 -11.47 -6.83 -21.57
CA LEU A 400 -11.63 -5.42 -21.89
C LEU A 400 -13.11 -5.01 -22.02
N ASN A 401 -13.94 -5.87 -22.60
CA ASN A 401 -15.39 -5.64 -22.63
C ASN A 401 -16.01 -5.68 -21.22
N LEU A 402 -15.48 -6.50 -20.30
CA LEU A 402 -15.94 -6.54 -18.91
C LEU A 402 -15.69 -5.20 -18.22
N LEU A 403 -14.50 -4.63 -18.37
CA LEU A 403 -14.16 -3.30 -17.84
C LEU A 403 -14.98 -2.18 -18.51
N ASN A 404 -15.27 -2.33 -19.81
CA ASN A 404 -16.14 -1.44 -20.56
C ASN A 404 -17.66 -1.68 -20.32
N LYS A 405 -18.02 -2.56 -19.38
CA LYS A 405 -19.42 -2.94 -19.04
C LYS A 405 -20.25 -3.51 -20.20
N ASN A 406 -19.60 -4.06 -21.23
CA ASN A 406 -20.24 -4.76 -22.34
C ASN A 406 -20.32 -6.27 -22.03
N PHE A 407 -21.19 -6.63 -21.09
CA PHE A 407 -21.30 -8.00 -20.57
C PHE A 407 -21.74 -9.03 -21.62
N THR A 408 -22.48 -8.62 -22.65
CA THR A 408 -22.87 -9.50 -23.76
C THR A 408 -21.63 -9.95 -24.53
N GLU A 409 -20.78 -9.02 -24.95
CA GLU A 409 -19.55 -9.41 -25.65
C GLU A 409 -18.56 -10.15 -24.75
N THR A 410 -18.49 -9.83 -23.46
CA THR A 410 -17.70 -10.61 -22.51
C THR A 410 -18.10 -12.09 -22.54
N LYS A 411 -19.40 -12.39 -22.47
CA LYS A 411 -19.94 -13.77 -22.53
C LYS A 411 -19.61 -14.44 -23.85
N ASP A 412 -19.82 -13.75 -24.97
CA ASP A 412 -19.60 -14.29 -26.31
C ASP A 412 -18.14 -14.68 -26.55
N TYR A 413 -17.18 -13.88 -26.06
CA TYR A 413 -15.76 -14.16 -26.24
C TYR A 413 -15.22 -15.15 -25.21
N LEU A 414 -15.72 -15.18 -23.97
CA LEU A 414 -15.38 -16.22 -22.99
C LEU A 414 -15.78 -17.62 -23.46
N ALA A 415 -16.94 -17.74 -24.11
CA ALA A 415 -17.42 -19.01 -24.66
C ALA A 415 -16.50 -19.58 -25.76
N LYS A 416 -15.69 -18.74 -26.41
CA LYS A 416 -14.72 -19.15 -27.44
C LYS A 416 -13.40 -19.66 -26.87
N VAL A 417 -13.15 -19.47 -25.57
CA VAL A 417 -11.89 -19.89 -24.93
C VAL A 417 -11.95 -21.37 -24.58
N ASN A 418 -11.23 -22.19 -25.34
CA ASN A 418 -11.16 -23.65 -25.22
C ASN A 418 -9.71 -24.13 -25.03
N SER A 419 -9.00 -23.56 -24.05
CA SER A 419 -7.60 -23.94 -23.74
C SER A 419 -7.51 -25.08 -22.73
N SER A 420 -6.49 -25.94 -22.80
CA SER A 420 -6.12 -26.85 -21.71
C SER A 420 -5.05 -26.27 -20.77
N SER A 421 -4.53 -25.07 -21.08
CA SER A 421 -3.53 -24.38 -20.25
C SER A 421 -4.14 -23.97 -18.91
N LYS A 422 -3.43 -24.30 -17.81
CA LYS A 422 -3.87 -23.98 -16.45
C LYS A 422 -4.02 -22.47 -16.24
N GLU A 423 -3.09 -21.68 -16.76
CA GLU A 423 -3.09 -20.23 -16.61
C GLU A 423 -4.28 -19.59 -17.33
N PHE A 424 -4.59 -20.06 -18.54
CA PHE A 424 -5.74 -19.59 -19.31
C PHE A 424 -7.07 -19.96 -18.64
N GLN A 425 -7.16 -21.16 -18.07
CA GLN A 425 -8.35 -21.58 -17.31
C GLN A 425 -8.53 -20.77 -16.03
N GLN A 426 -7.42 -20.45 -15.34
CA GLN A 426 -7.44 -19.56 -14.18
C GLN A 426 -7.91 -18.15 -14.57
N GLN A 427 -7.37 -17.55 -15.63
CA GLN A 427 -7.81 -16.24 -16.10
C GLN A 427 -9.28 -16.26 -16.53
N LYS A 428 -9.70 -17.28 -17.30
CA LYS A 428 -11.10 -17.45 -17.70
C LYS A 428 -12.01 -17.46 -16.47
N LYS A 429 -11.62 -18.20 -15.43
CA LYS A 429 -12.38 -18.28 -14.18
C LYS A 429 -12.46 -16.93 -13.46
N VAL A 430 -11.37 -16.16 -13.42
CA VAL A 430 -11.36 -14.80 -12.86
C VAL A 430 -12.37 -13.91 -13.60
N ILE A 431 -12.35 -13.90 -14.94
CA ILE A 431 -13.29 -13.07 -15.73
C ILE A 431 -14.73 -13.53 -15.53
N GLU A 432 -15.01 -14.83 -15.44
CA GLU A 432 -16.36 -15.37 -15.15
C GLU A 432 -16.89 -14.91 -13.80
N ILE A 433 -16.05 -14.92 -12.76
CA ILE A 433 -16.41 -14.46 -11.41
C ILE A 433 -16.73 -12.96 -11.46
N LEU A 434 -15.81 -12.16 -12.02
CA LEU A 434 -15.99 -10.70 -12.10
C LEU A 434 -17.20 -10.33 -12.95
N LEU A 435 -17.50 -11.06 -14.02
CA LEU A 435 -18.72 -10.88 -14.82
C LEU A 435 -19.99 -11.08 -13.97
N GLU A 436 -20.07 -12.16 -13.19
CA GLU A 436 -21.22 -12.44 -12.33
C GLU A 436 -21.44 -11.33 -11.29
N ILE A 437 -20.36 -10.73 -10.76
CA ILE A 437 -20.40 -9.63 -9.79
C ILE A 437 -20.71 -8.28 -10.48
N PHE A 438 -19.99 -7.91 -11.53
CA PHE A 438 -20.05 -6.58 -12.16
C PHE A 438 -21.40 -6.33 -12.83
N GLU A 439 -22.03 -7.38 -13.38
CA GLU A 439 -23.34 -7.32 -14.02
C GLU A 439 -24.47 -7.01 -13.02
N GLN A 440 -24.25 -7.23 -11.71
CA GLN A 440 -25.24 -6.91 -10.69
C GLN A 440 -25.38 -5.40 -10.51
N LYS A 441 -26.59 -4.87 -10.77
CA LYS A 441 -26.94 -3.48 -10.44
C LYS A 441 -27.37 -3.29 -8.99
N LYS A 442 -27.83 -4.35 -8.35
CA LYS A 442 -28.27 -4.42 -6.95
C LYS A 442 -27.87 -5.78 -6.39
N ILE A 443 -27.54 -5.81 -5.11
CA ILE A 443 -27.25 -7.03 -4.39
C ILE A 443 -28.51 -7.44 -3.61
N THR A 444 -29.03 -8.62 -3.93
CA THR A 444 -30.25 -9.18 -3.32
C THR A 444 -29.90 -10.26 -2.31
N ASP A 445 -30.81 -10.57 -1.37
CA ASP A 445 -30.60 -11.65 -0.41
C ASP A 445 -30.30 -13.01 -1.07
N ASN A 446 -30.92 -13.29 -2.22
CA ASN A 446 -30.65 -14.49 -2.99
C ASN A 446 -29.21 -14.48 -3.54
N PHE A 447 -28.78 -13.34 -4.10
CA PHE A 447 -27.41 -13.19 -4.60
C PHE A 447 -26.37 -13.26 -3.48
N GLU A 448 -26.65 -12.68 -2.30
CA GLU A 448 -25.77 -12.79 -1.13
C GLU A 448 -25.53 -14.24 -0.70
N ASN A 449 -26.58 -15.07 -0.71
CA ASN A 449 -26.45 -16.50 -0.40
C ASN A 449 -25.68 -17.25 -1.50
N GLN A 450 -25.94 -16.94 -2.78
CA GLN A 450 -25.20 -17.51 -3.91
C GLN A 450 -23.72 -17.12 -3.89
N LEU A 451 -23.41 -15.86 -3.56
CA LEU A 451 -22.07 -15.33 -3.40
C LEU A 451 -21.30 -16.14 -2.36
N MET A 452 -21.86 -16.35 -1.18
CA MET A 452 -21.20 -17.14 -0.13
C MET A 452 -21.09 -18.61 -0.51
N GLN A 453 -22.08 -19.18 -1.19
CA GLN A 453 -22.00 -20.57 -1.63
C GLN A 453 -20.87 -20.80 -2.64
N LYS A 454 -20.68 -19.88 -3.59
CA LYS A 454 -19.71 -20.02 -4.69
C LYS A 454 -18.32 -19.49 -4.33
N TYR A 455 -18.24 -18.40 -3.57
CA TYR A 455 -17.04 -17.57 -3.46
C TYR A 455 -16.58 -17.32 -2.02
N ALA A 456 -17.13 -18.02 -1.02
CA ALA A 456 -16.67 -17.87 0.37
C ALA A 456 -15.16 -18.10 0.55
N SER A 457 -14.53 -19.01 -0.21
CA SER A 457 -13.08 -19.23 -0.13
C SER A 457 -12.26 -18.01 -0.58
N ILE A 458 -12.77 -17.24 -1.54
CA ILE A 458 -12.14 -16.00 -2.01
C ILE A 458 -12.35 -14.90 -0.96
N LEU A 459 -13.57 -14.75 -0.45
CA LEU A 459 -13.90 -13.70 0.52
C LEU A 459 -13.24 -13.92 1.90
N ASN A 460 -12.99 -15.18 2.28
CA ASN A 460 -12.27 -15.55 3.50
C ASN A 460 -10.76 -15.67 3.31
N TYR A 461 -10.23 -15.41 2.11
CA TYR A 461 -8.80 -15.48 1.89
C TYR A 461 -8.08 -14.42 2.75
N GLU A 462 -7.08 -14.86 3.50
CA GLU A 462 -6.16 -14.01 4.24
C GLU A 462 -4.76 -14.31 3.75
N TYR A 463 -3.91 -13.29 3.72
CA TYR A 463 -2.52 -13.48 3.39
C TYR A 463 -1.89 -14.53 4.34
N PRO A 464 -1.09 -15.48 3.82
CA PRO A 464 -0.38 -16.42 4.67
C PRO A 464 0.63 -15.69 5.55
N LYS A 465 0.97 -16.26 6.71
CA LYS A 465 2.07 -15.72 7.52
C LYS A 465 3.39 -15.92 6.76
N LEU A 466 4.10 -14.84 6.51
CA LEU A 466 5.41 -14.90 5.85
C LEU A 466 6.46 -15.53 6.78
N PRO A 467 7.39 -16.34 6.24
CA PRO A 467 8.62 -16.72 6.92
C PRO A 467 9.46 -15.50 7.33
N GLN A 468 10.38 -15.66 8.29
CA GLN A 468 11.12 -14.56 8.91
C GLN A 468 12.05 -13.79 7.94
N ASP A 469 12.35 -14.37 6.77
CA ASP A 469 13.26 -13.86 5.74
C ASP A 469 12.54 -13.47 4.43
N VAL A 470 11.20 -13.55 4.40
CA VAL A 470 10.39 -13.18 3.24
C VAL A 470 9.64 -11.89 3.54
N TYR A 471 9.82 -10.90 2.69
CA TYR A 471 9.22 -9.57 2.85
C TYR A 471 8.07 -9.29 1.87
N ASP A 472 7.93 -10.12 0.83
CA ASP A 472 6.94 -9.96 -0.24
C ASP A 472 6.07 -11.22 -0.39
N TYR A 473 4.81 -11.02 -0.76
CA TYR A 473 3.89 -12.11 -1.07
C TYR A 473 4.16 -12.70 -2.46
N SER A 474 3.68 -13.92 -2.70
CA SER A 474 3.75 -14.51 -4.03
C SER A 474 2.75 -13.82 -4.97
N ALA A 475 3.05 -13.80 -6.28
CA ALA A 475 2.13 -13.24 -7.28
C ALA A 475 0.73 -13.90 -7.26
N ASP A 476 0.64 -15.17 -6.86
CA ASP A 476 -0.64 -15.88 -6.71
C ASP A 476 -1.43 -15.40 -5.48
N ASP A 477 -0.72 -15.12 -4.38
CA ASP A 477 -1.33 -14.54 -3.17
C ASP A 477 -1.85 -13.12 -3.44
N ASP A 478 -1.06 -12.29 -4.14
CA ASP A 478 -1.48 -10.95 -4.55
C ASP A 478 -2.66 -10.97 -5.52
N GLN A 479 -2.67 -11.91 -6.48
CA GLN A 479 -3.81 -12.06 -7.39
C GLN A 479 -5.10 -12.44 -6.65
N LYS A 480 -5.02 -13.35 -5.67
CA LYS A 480 -6.17 -13.73 -4.82
C LYS A 480 -6.65 -12.56 -3.99
N MET A 481 -5.73 -11.77 -3.43
CA MET A 481 -6.09 -10.60 -2.63
C MET A 481 -6.73 -9.51 -3.50
N ASN A 482 -6.17 -9.22 -4.69
CA ASN A 482 -6.76 -8.28 -5.64
C ASN A 482 -8.17 -8.71 -6.06
N LEU A 483 -8.38 -10.00 -6.34
CA LEU A 483 -9.70 -10.53 -6.68
C LEU A 483 -10.70 -10.39 -5.52
N LYS A 484 -10.27 -10.68 -4.28
CA LYS A 484 -11.10 -10.47 -3.10
C LYS A 484 -11.49 -9.00 -2.95
N ASN A 485 -10.51 -8.10 -3.01
CA ASN A 485 -10.71 -6.68 -2.74
C ASN A 485 -11.58 -6.00 -3.80
N VAL A 486 -11.38 -6.28 -5.09
CA VAL A 486 -12.25 -5.73 -6.14
C VAL A 486 -13.71 -6.23 -6.00
N ILE A 487 -13.92 -7.48 -5.58
CA ILE A 487 -15.27 -8.01 -5.30
C ILE A 487 -15.89 -7.24 -4.14
N LEU A 488 -15.15 -7.04 -3.05
CA LEU A 488 -15.64 -6.31 -1.87
C LEU A 488 -15.96 -4.84 -2.21
N ASP A 489 -15.09 -4.14 -2.94
CA ASP A 489 -15.32 -2.76 -3.37
C ASP A 489 -16.57 -2.64 -4.25
N VAL A 490 -16.79 -3.57 -5.19
CA VAL A 490 -18.00 -3.58 -6.03
C VAL A 490 -19.24 -3.85 -5.19
N LEU A 491 -19.19 -4.80 -4.26
CA LEU A 491 -20.31 -5.08 -3.35
C LEU A 491 -20.62 -3.86 -2.47
N ALA A 492 -19.60 -3.23 -1.88
CA ALA A 492 -19.75 -2.03 -1.06
C ALA A 492 -20.37 -0.88 -1.87
N ASN A 493 -19.89 -0.68 -3.10
CA ASN A 493 -20.45 0.29 -4.03
C ASN A 493 -21.93 -0.01 -4.35
N ARG A 494 -22.31 -1.27 -4.64
CA ARG A 494 -23.71 -1.60 -4.89
C ARG A 494 -24.60 -1.40 -3.66
N PHE A 495 -24.15 -1.81 -2.47
CA PHE A 495 -24.89 -1.59 -1.23
C PHE A 495 -25.05 -0.10 -0.94
N TYR A 496 -24.00 0.69 -1.12
CA TYR A 496 -24.04 2.14 -0.99
C TYR A 496 -25.07 2.72 -1.97
N LEU A 497 -25.00 2.34 -3.25
CA LEU A 497 -25.86 2.87 -4.29
C LEU A 497 -27.34 2.44 -4.14
N GLN A 498 -27.62 1.32 -3.49
CA GLN A 498 -29.00 0.87 -3.23
C GLN A 498 -29.56 1.35 -1.88
N GLY A 499 -28.76 2.02 -1.05
CA GLY A 499 -29.16 2.57 0.25
C GLY A 499 -28.94 1.66 1.45
N ASP A 500 -28.34 0.48 1.26
CA ASP A 500 -27.97 -0.48 2.32
C ASP A 500 -26.65 -0.03 3.00
N LYS A 501 -26.68 1.17 3.59
CA LYS A 501 -25.49 1.86 4.11
C LYS A 501 -24.75 1.07 5.18
N GLY A 502 -25.44 0.31 6.02
CA GLY A 502 -24.85 -0.48 7.08
C GLY A 502 -23.98 -1.62 6.53
N LYS A 503 -24.48 -2.33 5.52
CA LYS A 503 -23.70 -3.38 4.82
C LYS A 503 -22.53 -2.79 4.05
N ALA A 504 -22.75 -1.68 3.33
CA ALA A 504 -21.69 -0.96 2.62
C ALA A 504 -20.56 -0.54 3.57
N PHE A 505 -20.90 -0.07 4.77
CA PHE A 505 -19.95 0.32 5.80
C PHE A 505 -19.18 -0.89 6.35
N LEU A 506 -19.85 -1.96 6.74
CA LEU A 506 -19.19 -3.12 7.35
C LEU A 506 -18.21 -3.84 6.40
N ILE A 507 -18.38 -3.77 5.08
CA ILE A 507 -17.45 -4.43 4.15
C ILE A 507 -15.98 -4.00 4.38
N HIS A 508 -15.74 -2.70 4.54
CA HIS A 508 -14.39 -2.16 4.72
C HIS A 508 -14.05 -1.77 6.16
N ASN A 509 -15.04 -1.67 7.05
CA ASN A 509 -14.82 -1.10 8.38
C ASN A 509 -15.20 -2.05 9.51
N GLU A 510 -14.37 -2.07 10.56
CA GLU A 510 -14.84 -2.56 11.86
C GLU A 510 -15.89 -1.59 12.41
N ILE A 511 -16.86 -2.12 13.15
CA ILE A 511 -17.99 -1.30 13.62
C ILE A 511 -17.55 -0.12 14.51
N THR A 512 -16.45 -0.27 15.23
CA THR A 512 -15.84 0.78 16.08
C THR A 512 -15.41 2.02 15.30
N GLN A 513 -15.10 1.89 14.01
CA GLN A 513 -14.71 3.03 13.16
C GLN A 513 -15.88 3.99 12.87
N LEU A 514 -17.12 3.58 13.13
CA LEU A 514 -18.27 4.47 13.10
C LEU A 514 -18.09 5.64 14.08
N GLY A 515 -17.35 5.40 15.17
CA GLY A 515 -16.95 6.40 16.14
C GLY A 515 -15.88 7.38 15.63
N SER A 516 -15.48 7.38 14.37
CA SER A 516 -14.69 8.49 13.79
C SER A 516 -15.60 9.55 13.17
N ASN A 517 -16.68 9.13 12.52
CA ASN A 517 -17.64 10.00 11.83
C ASN A 517 -19.08 9.49 12.07
N PRO A 518 -19.71 9.78 13.22
CA PRO A 518 -21.04 9.29 13.54
C PRO A 518 -22.10 9.66 12.48
N ASP A 519 -22.75 8.65 11.87
CA ASP A 519 -23.81 8.85 10.85
C ASP A 519 -25.09 8.06 11.23
N TRP A 520 -26.17 8.79 11.50
CA TRP A 520 -27.49 8.21 11.84
C TRP A 520 -28.06 7.30 10.75
N ALA A 521 -27.79 7.56 9.48
CA ALA A 521 -28.26 6.72 8.38
C ALA A 521 -27.58 5.34 8.39
N ILE A 522 -26.28 5.27 8.70
CA ILE A 522 -25.56 4.01 8.89
C ILE A 522 -26.11 3.29 10.13
N ILE A 523 -26.27 3.99 11.26
CA ILE A 523 -26.80 3.44 12.51
C ILE A 523 -28.18 2.82 12.31
N HIS A 524 -29.10 3.54 11.65
CA HIS A 524 -30.46 3.04 11.41
C HIS A 524 -30.49 1.82 10.50
N ASP A 525 -29.60 1.74 9.53
CA ASP A 525 -29.52 0.58 8.64
C ASP A 525 -28.92 -0.65 9.35
N LEU A 526 -27.90 -0.45 10.20
CA LEU A 526 -27.37 -1.50 11.08
C LEU A 526 -28.42 -2.00 12.09
N ASP A 527 -29.27 -1.11 12.62
CA ASP A 527 -30.39 -1.47 13.50
C ASP A 527 -31.42 -2.37 12.78
N LYS A 528 -31.66 -2.12 11.47
CA LYS A 528 -32.53 -2.98 10.66
C LYS A 528 -31.88 -4.34 10.41
N LEU A 529 -30.59 -4.35 10.11
CA LEU A 529 -29.81 -5.57 9.91
C LEU A 529 -29.82 -6.44 11.18
N ASP A 530 -29.60 -5.86 12.36
CA ASP A 530 -29.64 -6.56 13.64
C ASP A 530 -31.00 -7.24 13.90
N LYS A 531 -32.10 -6.51 13.62
CA LYS A 531 -33.48 -6.99 13.82
C LYS A 531 -33.96 -7.98 12.75
N LYS A 532 -33.26 -8.10 11.62
CA LYS A 532 -33.61 -9.04 10.55
C LYS A 532 -33.48 -10.48 11.08
N SER A 533 -34.57 -11.24 11.12
CA SER A 533 -34.57 -12.63 11.61
C SER A 533 -33.89 -13.59 10.62
N ASN A 534 -34.19 -13.43 9.34
CA ASN A 534 -33.67 -14.26 8.26
C ASN A 534 -32.44 -13.62 7.61
N LYS A 535 -31.35 -13.49 8.38
CA LYS A 535 -30.07 -12.97 7.85
C LYS A 535 -29.49 -13.92 6.81
N THR A 536 -28.98 -13.37 5.72
CA THR A 536 -28.26 -14.13 4.68
C THR A 536 -26.93 -14.66 5.20
N ALA A 537 -26.31 -15.56 4.44
CA ALA A 537 -24.96 -16.03 4.74
C ALA A 537 -23.93 -14.88 4.71
N PHE A 538 -24.09 -13.91 3.80
CA PHE A 538 -23.18 -12.76 3.69
C PHE A 538 -23.35 -11.78 4.86
N GLU A 539 -24.60 -11.51 5.27
CA GLU A 539 -24.88 -10.68 6.45
C GLU A 539 -24.26 -11.27 7.73
N LYS A 540 -24.36 -12.59 7.91
CA LYS A 540 -23.70 -13.29 9.03
C LYS A 540 -22.17 -13.19 8.95
N TYR A 541 -21.62 -13.34 7.74
CA TYR A 541 -20.19 -13.16 7.49
C TYR A 541 -19.72 -11.74 7.89
N LEU A 542 -20.42 -10.69 7.44
CA LEU A 542 -20.10 -9.31 7.80
C LEU A 542 -20.14 -9.09 9.32
N ILE A 543 -21.21 -9.54 9.98
CA ILE A 543 -21.36 -9.37 11.43
C ILE A 543 -20.20 -10.05 12.17
N ASN A 544 -19.91 -11.32 11.86
CA ASN A 544 -18.84 -12.08 12.52
C ASN A 544 -17.45 -11.48 12.28
N ALA A 545 -17.20 -10.96 11.07
CA ALA A 545 -15.90 -10.42 10.71
C ALA A 545 -15.66 -8.99 11.24
N LYS A 546 -16.72 -8.21 11.48
CA LYS A 546 -16.62 -6.74 11.61
C LYS A 546 -17.25 -6.15 12.87
N VAL A 547 -18.11 -6.90 13.56
CA VAL A 547 -18.70 -6.49 14.84
C VAL A 547 -17.79 -6.92 15.98
N LYS A 548 -16.62 -6.29 16.01
CA LYS A 548 -15.56 -6.55 16.96
C LYS A 548 -14.73 -5.29 17.18
N SER A 549 -13.79 -5.38 18.10
CA SER A 549 -12.73 -4.41 18.30
C SER A 549 -11.41 -5.13 18.54
N SER A 550 -10.30 -4.46 18.29
CA SER A 550 -8.95 -4.98 18.53
C SER A 550 -8.28 -4.16 19.61
N SER A 551 -7.75 -4.83 20.64
CA SER A 551 -7.05 -4.18 21.76
C SER A 551 -5.72 -4.89 21.99
N TRP A 552 -4.64 -4.12 22.18
CA TRP A 552 -3.35 -4.69 22.55
C TRP A 552 -3.41 -5.22 23.99
N ASP A 553 -3.08 -6.50 24.17
CA ASP A 553 -2.93 -7.12 25.47
C ASP A 553 -1.47 -7.00 25.92
N TRP A 554 -1.24 -6.05 26.81
CA TRP A 554 0.08 -5.75 27.38
C TRP A 554 0.68 -6.88 28.21
N ARG A 555 -0.10 -7.88 28.65
CA ARG A 555 0.45 -9.05 29.37
C ARG A 555 0.98 -10.11 28.41
N THR A 556 0.32 -10.27 27.28
CA THR A 556 0.69 -11.30 26.29
C THR A 556 1.47 -10.75 25.11
N GLU A 557 1.59 -9.42 25.02
CA GLU A 557 2.20 -8.66 23.92
C GLU A 557 1.60 -9.07 22.57
N LYS A 558 0.27 -9.19 22.55
CA LYS A 558 -0.49 -9.61 21.37
C LYS A 558 -1.74 -8.77 21.19
N LEU A 559 -2.13 -8.58 19.93
CA LEU A 559 -3.43 -8.02 19.60
C LEU A 559 -4.52 -9.04 19.96
N LYS A 560 -5.50 -8.61 20.74
CA LYS A 560 -6.65 -9.42 21.15
C LYS A 560 -7.92 -8.87 20.54
N GLU A 561 -8.68 -9.74 19.90
CA GLU A 561 -10.02 -9.42 19.41
C GLU A 561 -11.04 -9.53 20.54
N ILE A 562 -11.91 -8.52 20.65
CA ILE A 562 -13.04 -8.48 21.56
C ILE A 562 -14.30 -8.48 20.70
N GLN A 563 -15.05 -9.58 20.79
CA GLN A 563 -16.30 -9.79 20.10
C GLN A 563 -17.47 -9.40 20.99
N PHE A 564 -18.48 -8.72 20.44
CA PHE A 564 -19.66 -8.28 21.17
C PHE A 564 -20.91 -8.34 20.27
N LYS A 565 -22.11 -8.27 20.87
CA LYS A 565 -23.34 -8.26 20.10
C LYS A 565 -23.50 -6.93 19.38
N LEU A 566 -23.97 -6.99 18.13
CA LEU A 566 -24.31 -5.81 17.35
C LEU A 566 -25.33 -4.91 18.08
N SER A 567 -26.35 -5.52 18.68
CA SER A 567 -27.37 -4.83 19.49
C SER A 567 -26.78 -4.03 20.65
N ASP A 568 -25.79 -4.59 21.36
CA ASP A 568 -25.18 -3.96 22.53
C ASP A 568 -24.34 -2.75 22.11
N TYR A 569 -23.54 -2.90 21.04
CA TYR A 569 -22.77 -1.79 20.48
C TYR A 569 -23.66 -0.66 19.95
N LEU A 570 -24.72 -0.98 19.19
CA LEU A 570 -25.64 0.04 18.66
C LEU A 570 -26.39 0.76 19.78
N ALA A 571 -26.77 0.06 20.84
CA ALA A 571 -27.38 0.66 22.02
C ALA A 571 -26.41 1.59 22.75
N ASP A 572 -25.14 1.17 22.93
CA ASP A 572 -24.09 2.04 23.50
C ASP A 572 -23.89 3.29 22.64
N PHE A 573 -23.79 3.11 21.32
CA PHE A 573 -23.51 4.18 20.39
C PHE A 573 -24.63 5.24 20.40
N LYS A 574 -25.88 4.81 20.25
CA LYS A 574 -27.07 5.68 20.32
C LYS A 574 -27.21 6.33 21.69
N GLY A 575 -26.99 5.57 22.77
CA GLY A 575 -27.05 6.10 24.13
C GLY A 575 -26.04 7.21 24.35
N THR A 576 -24.82 7.05 23.85
CA THR A 576 -23.74 8.04 23.93
C THR A 576 -24.09 9.31 23.15
N LEU A 577 -24.61 9.17 21.92
CA LEU A 577 -25.09 10.33 21.13
C LEU A 577 -26.22 11.09 21.86
N TYR A 578 -27.24 10.38 22.35
CA TYR A 578 -28.33 11.00 23.09
C TYR A 578 -27.87 11.67 24.38
N LEU A 579 -26.87 11.10 25.07
CA LEU A 579 -26.30 11.70 26.26
C LEU A 579 -25.61 13.04 25.94
N GLY A 580 -24.84 13.09 24.85
CA GLY A 580 -24.23 14.32 24.32
C GLY A 580 -25.27 15.38 23.94
N GLU A 581 -26.41 14.96 23.38
CA GLU A 581 -27.54 15.82 23.02
C GLU A 581 -28.45 16.21 24.21
N MET A 582 -28.11 15.84 25.44
CA MET A 582 -28.91 16.06 26.65
C MET A 582 -30.29 15.35 26.65
N LYS A 583 -30.47 14.32 25.82
CA LYS A 583 -31.71 13.51 25.71
C LYS A 583 -31.66 12.33 26.68
N PHE A 584 -31.61 12.62 27.98
CA PHE A 584 -31.31 11.65 29.04
C PHE A 584 -32.22 10.42 29.09
N ASP A 585 -33.53 10.60 28.91
CA ASP A 585 -34.48 9.49 28.94
C ASP A 585 -34.26 8.52 27.77
N LEU A 586 -33.89 9.05 26.60
CA LEU A 586 -33.53 8.22 25.44
C LEU A 586 -32.18 7.54 25.65
N ALA A 587 -31.19 8.26 26.18
CA ALA A 587 -29.88 7.69 26.50
C ALA A 587 -30.01 6.51 27.47
N LYS A 588 -30.74 6.72 28.58
CA LYS A 588 -31.03 5.68 29.56
C LYS A 588 -31.70 4.47 28.93
N LYS A 589 -32.75 4.69 28.13
CA LYS A 589 -33.49 3.61 27.46
C LYS A 589 -32.59 2.77 26.54
N GLU A 590 -31.62 3.38 25.88
CA GLU A 590 -30.64 2.61 25.08
C GLU A 590 -29.66 1.86 25.99
N PHE A 591 -29.07 2.51 27.00
CA PHE A 591 -28.10 1.86 27.90
C PHE A 591 -28.71 0.73 28.74
N GLU A 592 -30.00 0.76 29.06
CA GLU A 592 -30.72 -0.33 29.74
C GLU A 592 -30.81 -1.62 28.92
N LYS A 593 -30.55 -1.57 27.61
CA LYS A 593 -30.59 -2.76 26.73
C LYS A 593 -29.29 -3.56 26.75
N ILE A 594 -28.21 -2.99 27.29
CA ILE A 594 -26.85 -3.49 27.15
C ILE A 594 -26.55 -4.54 28.21
N ASP A 595 -25.93 -5.66 27.81
CA ASP A 595 -25.40 -6.66 28.72
C ASP A 595 -24.27 -6.06 29.59
N GLN A 596 -24.31 -6.30 30.91
CA GLN A 596 -23.31 -5.77 31.86
C GLN A 596 -21.88 -6.29 31.61
N LYS A 597 -21.69 -7.28 30.73
CA LYS A 597 -20.35 -7.73 30.31
C LYS A 597 -19.82 -7.00 29.08
N PHE A 598 -20.60 -6.11 28.47
CA PHE A 598 -20.22 -5.39 27.26
C PHE A 598 -19.00 -4.48 27.50
N HIS A 599 -18.03 -4.55 26.60
CA HIS A 599 -16.84 -3.70 26.57
C HIS A 599 -16.25 -3.70 25.15
N THR A 600 -15.55 -2.63 24.79
CA THR A 600 -14.88 -2.47 23.49
C THR A 600 -13.36 -2.40 23.60
N SER A 601 -12.81 -2.47 24.80
CA SER A 601 -11.37 -2.54 25.05
C SER A 601 -11.05 -3.30 26.33
N LEU A 602 -9.78 -3.66 26.52
CA LEU A 602 -9.32 -4.18 27.80
C LEU A 602 -9.31 -3.07 28.86
N SER A 603 -9.70 -3.39 30.09
CA SER A 603 -9.71 -2.47 31.23
C SER A 603 -8.35 -2.37 31.95
N SER A 604 -7.26 -2.79 31.29
CA SER A 604 -5.92 -2.81 31.87
C SER A 604 -4.82 -2.58 30.84
N TYR A 605 -3.78 -1.85 31.23
CA TYR A 605 -2.62 -1.52 30.40
C TYR A 605 -1.41 -1.11 31.27
N PHE A 606 -0.21 -1.04 30.67
CA PHE A 606 0.95 -0.41 31.29
C PHE A 606 0.96 1.08 30.97
N GLU A 607 1.10 1.90 32.00
CA GLU A 607 1.48 3.30 31.87
C GLU A 607 3.00 3.41 31.97
N TYR A 608 3.61 4.15 31.05
CA TYR A 608 5.06 4.35 30.99
C TYR A 608 5.37 5.80 31.38
N ASP A 609 6.29 5.96 32.33
CA ASP A 609 6.81 7.27 32.74
C ASP A 609 8.32 7.28 32.59
N TYR A 610 8.84 8.27 31.86
CA TYR A 610 10.26 8.44 31.61
C TYR A 610 10.81 9.61 32.43
N ASP A 611 11.60 9.28 33.44
CA ASP A 611 12.32 10.27 34.23
C ASP A 611 13.53 10.77 33.42
N TYR A 612 13.39 11.93 32.77
CA TYR A 612 14.44 12.55 31.95
C TYR A 612 15.66 12.97 32.77
N GLU A 613 15.52 13.25 34.06
CA GLU A 613 16.64 13.61 34.92
C GLU A 613 17.48 12.39 35.30
N LYS A 614 16.82 11.23 35.48
CA LYS A 614 17.48 9.96 35.84
C LYS A 614 17.74 9.04 34.65
N GLY A 615 17.27 9.40 33.45
CA GLY A 615 17.32 8.57 32.25
C GLY A 615 16.65 7.20 32.44
N LYS A 616 15.58 7.12 33.25
CA LYS A 616 14.98 5.87 33.68
C LYS A 616 13.50 5.81 33.34
N GLU A 617 13.10 4.77 32.62
CA GLU A 617 11.71 4.43 32.40
C GLU A 617 11.17 3.60 33.57
N THR A 618 9.97 3.95 34.03
CA THR A 618 9.17 3.14 34.94
C THR A 618 7.88 2.75 34.25
N LYS A 619 7.45 1.50 34.43
CA LYS A 619 6.16 1.02 33.93
C LYS A 619 5.24 0.66 35.11
N THR A 620 4.02 1.17 35.08
CA THR A 620 3.01 0.95 36.12
C THR A 620 1.83 0.19 35.54
N TRP A 621 1.47 -0.91 36.17
CA TRP A 621 0.30 -1.70 35.77
C TRP A 621 -0.98 -1.02 36.26
N LYS A 622 -1.88 -0.69 35.33
CA LYS A 622 -3.20 -0.11 35.62
C LYS A 622 -4.29 -1.15 35.38
N GLU A 623 -5.24 -1.24 36.30
CA GLU A 623 -6.45 -2.06 36.19
C GLU A 623 -7.69 -1.19 36.40
N ASN A 624 -8.87 -1.75 36.07
CA ASN A 624 -10.17 -1.07 36.22
C ASN A 624 -10.22 0.28 35.50
N GLN A 625 -9.61 0.34 34.32
CA GLN A 625 -9.63 1.48 33.43
C GLN A 625 -10.90 1.47 32.57
N PHE A 626 -11.25 2.61 31.99
CA PHE A 626 -12.40 2.72 31.09
C PHE A 626 -12.25 1.73 29.93
N ASP A 627 -13.28 0.91 29.71
CA ASP A 627 -13.25 -0.20 28.76
C ASP A 627 -14.20 0.02 27.56
N GLY A 628 -14.63 1.28 27.39
CA GLY A 628 -15.68 1.68 26.44
C GLY A 628 -17.07 1.82 27.05
N TYR A 629 -17.33 1.21 28.21
CA TYR A 629 -18.66 1.26 28.84
C TYR A 629 -18.64 1.42 30.37
N HIS A 630 -17.71 0.74 31.06
CA HIS A 630 -17.55 0.69 32.51
C HIS A 630 -16.38 1.54 33.02
N ASN A 631 -16.26 1.63 34.34
CA ASN A 631 -15.14 2.25 35.06
C ASN A 631 -14.96 3.76 34.85
N ILE A 632 -16.03 4.48 34.51
CA ILE A 632 -16.04 5.94 34.40
C ILE A 632 -15.88 6.54 35.81
N PRO A 633 -14.84 7.33 36.08
CA PRO A 633 -14.62 7.93 37.40
C PRO A 633 -15.62 9.07 37.69
N LYS A 634 -16.04 9.21 38.95
CA LYS A 634 -16.90 10.33 39.39
C LYS A 634 -16.29 11.71 39.18
N GLN A 635 -14.95 11.77 39.12
CA GLN A 635 -14.17 12.97 38.82
C GLN A 635 -14.56 13.61 37.50
N ILE A 636 -15.26 12.90 36.59
CA ILE A 636 -15.81 13.48 35.35
C ILE A 636 -16.72 14.70 35.57
N PHE A 637 -17.38 14.80 36.73
CA PHE A 637 -18.18 15.98 37.13
C PHE A 637 -17.35 17.13 37.72
N GLY A 638 -16.05 16.90 37.91
CA GLY A 638 -15.12 17.80 38.54
C GLY A 638 -14.71 18.96 37.64
N TYR A 639 -14.14 19.98 38.26
CA TYR A 639 -13.66 21.17 37.62
C TYR A 639 -12.23 20.97 37.10
N ASN A 640 -12.06 21.06 35.78
CA ASN A 640 -10.75 21.02 35.14
C ASN A 640 -9.95 22.31 35.44
N LYS A 641 -8.88 22.18 36.25
CA LYS A 641 -8.02 23.27 36.71
C LYS A 641 -6.92 23.65 35.72
N ILE A 642 -6.38 22.67 34.99
CA ILE A 642 -5.26 22.80 34.07
C ILE A 642 -5.51 22.02 32.77
N GLU A 643 -5.06 22.54 31.65
CA GLU A 643 -5.14 21.82 30.37
C GLU A 643 -3.93 20.89 30.22
N CYS A 644 -4.07 19.64 30.65
CA CYS A 644 -3.10 18.58 30.41
C CYS A 644 -3.80 17.24 30.21
N PHE A 645 -3.76 16.69 29.00
CA PHE A 645 -4.48 15.45 28.66
C PHE A 645 -3.74 14.17 29.08
N THR A 646 -2.43 14.29 29.33
CA THR A 646 -1.55 13.16 29.69
C THR A 646 -1.09 13.20 31.15
N CYS A 647 -1.50 14.21 31.92
CA CYS A 647 -1.21 14.30 33.35
C CYS A 647 -2.19 13.42 34.14
N ASP A 648 -1.80 13.06 35.37
CA ASP A 648 -2.66 12.35 36.31
C ASP A 648 -3.98 13.10 36.57
N GLU A 649 -5.07 12.35 36.69
CA GLU A 649 -6.43 12.88 36.89
C GLU A 649 -6.51 13.84 38.08
N ASP A 650 -5.88 13.50 39.21
CA ASP A 650 -5.90 14.29 40.44
C ASP A 650 -5.13 15.62 40.33
N GLN A 651 -4.21 15.74 39.36
CA GLN A 651 -3.52 17.00 39.07
C GLN A 651 -4.39 17.93 38.23
N VAL A 652 -5.24 17.35 37.37
CA VAL A 652 -6.04 18.08 36.38
C VAL A 652 -7.41 18.45 36.92
N ILE A 653 -8.04 17.56 37.67
CA ILE A 653 -9.45 17.64 38.04
C ILE A 653 -9.63 17.93 39.53
N ALA A 654 -10.24 19.06 39.84
CA ALA A 654 -10.79 19.37 41.15
C ALA A 654 -12.17 18.74 41.32
N THR A 655 -12.54 18.34 42.53
CA THR A 655 -13.91 17.86 42.80
C THR A 655 -14.65 18.64 43.91
N PRO A 656 -14.65 19.99 43.88
CA PRO A 656 -15.42 20.76 44.85
C PRO A 656 -16.91 20.40 44.73
N TYR A 657 -17.58 20.29 45.88
CA TYR A 657 -19.01 19.97 46.02
C TYR A 657 -19.43 18.55 45.57
N LEU A 658 -18.58 17.79 44.88
CA LEU A 658 -18.93 16.45 44.37
C LEU A 658 -19.34 15.49 45.49
N ASN A 659 -18.66 15.55 46.63
CA ASN A 659 -18.96 14.71 47.80
C ASN A 659 -20.30 15.05 48.47
N GLU A 660 -20.98 16.13 48.10
CA GLU A 660 -22.34 16.42 48.60
C GLU A 660 -23.41 15.53 47.91
N PHE A 661 -23.07 14.93 46.76
CA PHE A 661 -23.99 14.13 45.94
C PHE A 661 -23.67 12.63 46.06
N GLN A 662 -24.05 12.02 47.19
CA GLN A 662 -23.70 10.63 47.57
C GLN A 662 -24.25 9.55 46.63
N PHE A 663 -25.22 9.85 45.76
CA PHE A 663 -25.72 8.91 44.76
C PHE A 663 -24.75 8.70 43.58
N ILE A 664 -23.74 9.57 43.42
CA ILE A 664 -22.72 9.44 42.37
C ILE A 664 -21.68 8.42 42.81
N GLN A 665 -21.64 7.28 42.14
CA GLN A 665 -20.74 6.18 42.48
C GLN A 665 -19.29 6.50 42.08
N PRO A 666 -18.27 6.01 42.81
CA PRO A 666 -16.86 6.27 42.49
C PRO A 666 -16.44 5.86 41.08
N LYS A 667 -16.98 4.73 40.61
CA LYS A 667 -16.82 4.19 39.26
C LYS A 667 -18.21 3.83 38.74
N MET A 668 -18.48 4.15 37.48
CA MET A 668 -19.80 4.01 36.87
C MET A 668 -19.68 3.36 35.48
N SER A 669 -20.68 2.58 35.12
CA SER A 669 -21.06 2.32 33.72
C SER A 669 -21.69 3.57 33.09
N LYS A 670 -21.79 3.63 31.75
CA LYS A 670 -22.56 4.69 31.08
C LYS A 670 -24.02 4.75 31.52
N LEU A 671 -24.64 3.62 31.88
CA LEU A 671 -25.99 3.59 32.46
C LEU A 671 -26.03 4.26 33.85
N GLU A 672 -25.12 3.92 34.74
CA GLU A 672 -25.03 4.50 36.09
C GLU A 672 -24.66 5.99 36.05
N LEU A 673 -23.76 6.38 35.14
CA LEU A 673 -23.45 7.78 34.84
C LEU A 673 -24.71 8.52 34.39
N THR A 674 -25.48 7.94 33.46
CA THR A 674 -26.72 8.54 32.95
C THR A 674 -27.76 8.67 34.05
N ASN A 675 -27.92 7.68 34.92
CA ASN A 675 -28.81 7.77 36.09
C ASN A 675 -28.36 8.89 37.05
N SER A 676 -27.06 9.04 37.28
CA SER A 676 -26.51 10.13 38.09
C SER A 676 -26.78 11.51 37.46
N ILE A 677 -26.63 11.63 36.14
CA ILE A 677 -26.93 12.86 35.39
C ILE A 677 -28.42 13.21 35.45
N ILE A 678 -29.31 12.21 35.33
CA ILE A 678 -30.76 12.41 35.46
C ILE A 678 -31.10 12.98 36.85
N GLU A 679 -30.51 12.41 37.91
CA GLU A 679 -30.78 12.88 39.27
C GLU A 679 -30.19 14.28 39.51
N LEU A 680 -28.95 14.53 39.08
CA LEU A 680 -28.36 15.88 39.09
C LEU A 680 -29.24 16.88 38.33
N ASN A 681 -29.78 16.51 37.17
CA ASN A 681 -30.62 17.39 36.36
C ASN A 681 -31.97 17.69 37.03
N LYS A 682 -32.52 16.77 37.85
CA LYS A 682 -33.68 17.09 38.69
C LYS A 682 -33.31 18.11 39.77
N LEU A 683 -32.19 17.91 40.46
CA LEU A 683 -31.69 18.83 41.49
C LEU A 683 -31.35 20.21 40.92
N ALA A 684 -30.77 20.26 39.72
CA ALA A 684 -30.42 21.48 38.99
C ALA A 684 -31.63 22.38 38.66
N LYS A 685 -32.85 21.86 38.69
CA LYS A 685 -34.07 22.66 38.51
C LYS A 685 -34.49 23.42 39.77
N LYS A 686 -33.95 23.05 40.94
CA LYS A 686 -34.23 23.75 42.21
C LYS A 686 -33.55 25.11 42.21
N LYS A 687 -34.25 26.14 42.71
CA LYS A 687 -33.70 27.50 42.90
C LYS A 687 -32.96 27.62 44.25
N THR A 688 -32.10 26.65 44.56
CA THR A 688 -31.38 26.52 45.83
C THR A 688 -29.87 26.47 45.60
N GLU A 689 -29.08 26.55 46.68
CA GLU A 689 -27.63 26.35 46.60
C GLU A 689 -27.26 24.95 46.12
N GLU A 690 -28.01 23.93 46.55
CA GLU A 690 -27.94 22.56 46.01
C GLU A 690 -28.18 22.55 44.48
N GLY A 691 -29.17 23.31 44.01
CA GLY A 691 -29.42 23.48 42.58
C GLY A 691 -28.27 24.16 41.84
N ALA A 692 -27.63 25.17 42.45
CA ALA A 692 -26.44 25.81 41.89
C ALA A 692 -25.29 24.80 41.73
N LYS A 693 -25.03 23.98 42.76
CA LYS A 693 -23.98 22.95 42.77
C LYS A 693 -24.27 21.85 41.74
N ALA A 694 -25.53 21.41 41.63
CA ALA A 694 -25.92 20.42 40.64
C ALA A 694 -25.74 20.94 39.19
N ASN A 695 -26.13 22.19 38.90
CA ASN A 695 -25.85 22.83 37.62
C ASN A 695 -24.35 22.93 37.35
N TYR A 696 -23.55 23.28 38.36
CA TYR A 696 -22.10 23.37 38.21
C TYR A 696 -21.45 22.03 37.82
N LEU A 697 -21.81 20.93 38.51
CA LEU A 697 -21.33 19.59 38.17
C LEU A 697 -21.74 19.15 36.76
N LEU A 698 -22.98 19.41 36.34
CA LEU A 698 -23.45 19.11 34.97
C LEU A 698 -22.71 19.94 33.92
N GLY A 699 -22.49 21.23 34.22
CA GLY A 699 -21.74 22.13 33.36
C GLY A 699 -20.31 21.64 33.13
N ASN A 700 -19.65 21.21 34.20
CA ASN A 700 -18.31 20.64 34.13
C ASN A 700 -18.27 19.30 33.38
N PHE A 701 -19.23 18.40 33.60
CA PHE A 701 -19.32 17.14 32.85
C PHE A 701 -19.33 17.36 31.33
N TYR A 702 -20.17 18.29 30.86
CA TYR A 702 -20.26 18.59 29.43
C TYR A 702 -19.02 19.30 28.89
N TYR A 703 -18.34 20.12 29.69
CA TYR A 703 -17.06 20.70 29.27
C TYR A 703 -15.99 19.61 29.17
N ASN A 704 -15.91 18.76 30.18
CA ASN A 704 -14.90 17.73 30.31
C ASN A 704 -14.97 16.65 29.23
N THR A 705 -16.09 16.52 28.54
CA THR A 705 -16.32 15.54 27.47
C THR A 705 -16.20 16.14 26.06
N THR A 706 -15.82 17.41 25.94
CA THR A 706 -15.40 18.05 24.68
C THR A 706 -13.99 17.63 24.31
N THR A 707 -13.53 17.87 23.07
CA THR A 707 -12.14 17.61 22.64
C THR A 707 -11.09 18.39 23.43
N LEU A 708 -11.49 19.49 24.09
CA LEU A 708 -10.67 20.30 25.01
C LEU A 708 -10.77 19.88 26.48
N GLY A 709 -11.63 18.92 26.79
CA GLY A 709 -11.86 18.39 28.13
C GLY A 709 -10.91 17.24 28.48
N TYR A 710 -10.75 16.97 29.78
CA TYR A 710 -9.90 15.86 30.24
C TYR A 710 -10.51 14.48 30.01
N TYR A 711 -11.83 14.36 29.87
CA TYR A 711 -12.53 13.11 29.58
C TYR A 711 -13.05 13.08 28.15
N ARG A 712 -12.29 13.72 27.23
CA ARG A 712 -12.64 13.88 25.81
C ARG A 712 -13.02 12.57 25.13
N TYR A 713 -12.41 11.46 25.53
CA TYR A 713 -12.64 10.13 24.97
C TYR A 713 -14.09 9.62 25.11
N LEU A 714 -14.84 10.05 26.14
CA LEU A 714 -16.11 9.40 26.48
C LEU A 714 -17.20 9.63 25.43
N LEU A 715 -17.36 10.87 24.96
CA LEU A 715 -18.38 11.22 23.97
C LEU A 715 -17.85 11.21 22.52
N THR A 716 -16.54 11.05 22.32
CA THR A 716 -15.90 10.89 21.00
C THR A 716 -15.61 9.43 20.65
N PHE A 717 -16.16 8.47 21.41
CA PHE A 717 -16.02 7.03 21.19
C PHE A 717 -14.56 6.57 21.16
N ASP A 718 -13.75 7.10 22.07
CA ASP A 718 -12.36 6.70 22.27
C ASP A 718 -12.17 5.99 23.61
N ARG A 719 -11.02 5.34 23.79
CA ARG A 719 -10.70 4.56 24.99
C ARG A 719 -10.00 5.38 26.06
N ASN A 720 -9.24 6.41 25.68
CA ASN A 720 -8.43 7.23 26.57
C ASN A 720 -8.03 8.57 25.92
N ASN A 721 -7.21 9.33 26.62
CA ASN A 721 -6.71 10.64 26.17
C ASN A 721 -5.50 10.58 25.24
N GLU A 722 -5.08 9.43 24.73
CA GLU A 722 -3.98 9.37 23.74
C GLU A 722 -4.28 10.32 22.58
N ASN A 723 -3.27 11.02 22.05
CA ASN A 723 -3.44 12.00 20.98
C ASN A 723 -3.75 11.31 19.64
N GLY A 724 -4.97 10.77 19.51
CA GLY A 724 -5.49 10.15 18.30
C GLY A 724 -6.03 11.18 17.29
N PRO A 725 -6.26 10.76 16.03
CA PRO A 725 -6.74 11.63 14.97
C PRO A 725 -8.10 12.29 15.28
N LYS A 726 -8.88 11.74 16.23
CA LYS A 726 -10.16 12.30 16.68
C LYS A 726 -10.04 13.60 17.49
N PHE A 727 -8.87 13.88 18.07
CA PHE A 727 -8.63 15.09 18.88
C PHE A 727 -7.86 16.17 18.11
N ASN A 728 -7.43 15.85 16.89
CA ASN A 728 -6.69 16.73 16.02
C ASN A 728 -7.67 17.52 15.16
N ASN A 729 -8.20 18.61 15.72
CA ASN A 729 -9.06 19.55 14.99
C ASN A 729 -8.18 20.47 14.10
N TYR A 730 -7.46 19.88 13.14
CA TYR A 730 -6.73 20.64 12.13
C TYR A 730 -7.77 21.26 11.20
N GLY A 731 -7.81 22.59 11.13
CA GLY A 731 -8.73 23.38 10.30
C GLY A 731 -8.54 23.22 8.78
N GLY A 732 -8.24 22.02 8.29
CA GLY A 732 -8.32 21.63 6.89
C GLY A 732 -9.56 20.77 6.67
N GLU A 733 -10.30 21.06 5.61
CA GLU A 733 -11.47 20.34 5.14
C GLU A 733 -11.14 18.88 4.80
N TYR A 734 -10.90 17.98 5.76
CA TYR A 734 -11.05 16.54 5.50
C TYR A 734 -12.55 16.22 5.41
N GLU A 735 -13.21 16.81 4.41
CA GLU A 735 -14.56 16.39 4.01
C GLU A 735 -14.41 15.04 3.34
N THR A 736 -14.66 13.96 4.09
CA THR A 736 -14.80 12.63 3.51
C THR A 736 -16.01 12.64 2.58
N THR A 737 -15.79 12.92 1.31
CA THR A 737 -16.82 12.77 0.29
C THR A 737 -16.92 11.29 -0.04
N ASN A 738 -17.54 10.51 0.85
CA ASN A 738 -17.86 9.09 0.66
C ASN A 738 -18.83 8.96 -0.53
N ASN A 739 -18.33 9.11 -1.75
CA ASN A 739 -19.08 9.28 -2.98
C ASN A 739 -19.37 7.93 -3.65
N PHE A 740 -18.55 6.91 -3.41
CA PHE A 740 -18.66 5.58 -3.99
C PHE A 740 -19.02 4.51 -2.96
N PHE A 741 -18.41 4.56 -1.77
CA PHE A 741 -18.62 3.65 -0.63
C PHE A 741 -17.91 4.23 0.62
N TYR A 742 -17.77 3.46 1.71
CA TYR A 742 -17.21 3.94 2.99
C TYR A 742 -15.81 3.39 3.26
N LYS A 743 -14.91 3.30 2.28
CA LYS A 743 -13.53 2.82 2.55
C LYS A 743 -12.75 3.91 3.27
N SER A 744 -11.85 3.52 4.17
CA SER A 744 -11.06 4.44 5.00
C SER A 744 -11.89 5.36 5.92
N PHE A 745 -13.13 4.97 6.27
CA PHE A 745 -14.05 5.77 7.08
C PHE A 745 -13.46 6.21 8.44
N GLY A 746 -12.57 5.40 9.01
CA GLY A 746 -11.94 5.65 10.30
C GLY A 746 -10.73 6.60 10.28
N TRP A 747 -10.19 6.95 9.10
CA TRP A 747 -8.85 7.55 8.95
C TRP A 747 -8.78 9.04 9.35
N GLY A 748 -9.90 9.77 9.30
CA GLY A 748 -10.02 11.14 9.80
C GLY A 748 -11.30 11.32 10.61
N GLY A 749 -11.18 11.68 11.89
CA GLY A 749 -12.34 11.93 12.75
C GLY A 749 -12.78 13.39 12.67
N ASN A 750 -14.04 13.65 12.32
CA ASN A 750 -14.59 15.00 12.24
C ASN A 750 -15.50 15.29 13.45
N TYR A 751 -14.88 15.61 14.59
CA TYR A 751 -15.59 15.99 15.81
C TYR A 751 -15.66 17.50 15.96
N VAL A 752 -16.88 18.04 15.97
CA VAL A 752 -17.13 19.46 16.27
C VAL A 752 -17.70 19.56 17.68
N ASP A 753 -16.94 20.18 18.58
CA ASP A 753 -17.41 20.40 19.96
C ASP A 753 -18.63 21.33 20.02
N ASN A 754 -19.61 20.92 20.84
CA ASN A 754 -20.74 21.75 21.21
C ASN A 754 -20.63 22.16 22.68
N PHE A 755 -20.20 23.40 22.92
CA PHE A 755 -20.05 23.98 24.27
C PHE A 755 -21.39 24.44 24.90
N SER A 756 -22.48 24.48 24.11
CA SER A 756 -23.77 25.02 24.57
C SER A 756 -24.39 24.30 25.78
N PRO A 757 -24.36 22.94 25.87
CA PRO A 757 -24.80 22.21 27.06
C PRO A 757 -24.09 22.66 28.33
N SER A 758 -22.75 22.71 28.30
CA SER A 758 -21.94 23.13 29.45
C SER A 758 -22.31 24.54 29.90
N GLU A 759 -22.33 25.49 28.97
CA GLU A 759 -22.66 26.87 29.30
C GLU A 759 -24.06 27.05 29.85
N THR A 760 -25.04 26.31 29.32
CA THR A 760 -26.43 26.42 29.77
C THR A 760 -26.54 26.08 31.25
N TYR A 761 -25.85 25.03 31.70
CA TYR A 761 -25.80 24.68 33.11
C TYR A 761 -24.94 25.66 33.91
N LEU A 762 -23.75 26.02 33.43
CA LEU A 762 -22.85 26.93 34.15
C LEU A 762 -23.46 28.32 34.37
N LYS A 763 -24.17 28.89 33.38
CA LYS A 763 -24.88 30.18 33.53
C LYS A 763 -25.96 30.10 34.63
N LYS A 764 -26.75 29.02 34.64
CA LYS A 764 -27.74 28.79 35.72
C LYS A 764 -27.06 28.63 37.08
N ALA A 765 -25.93 27.93 37.14
CA ALA A 765 -25.13 27.82 38.37
C ALA A 765 -24.67 29.20 38.85
N PHE A 766 -24.18 30.04 37.94
CA PHE A 766 -23.70 31.39 38.25
C PHE A 766 -24.80 32.28 38.83
N ASP A 767 -26.00 32.25 38.24
CA ASP A 767 -27.15 33.04 38.68
C ASP A 767 -27.66 32.63 40.06
N LEU A 768 -27.55 31.34 40.39
CA LEU A 768 -27.98 30.78 41.68
C LEU A 768 -26.89 30.84 42.78
N ALA A 769 -25.60 30.89 42.39
CA ALA A 769 -24.48 30.92 43.32
C ALA A 769 -24.48 32.20 44.16
N LYS A 770 -24.34 32.04 45.48
CA LYS A 770 -24.18 33.15 46.43
C LYS A 770 -22.73 33.34 46.87
N ASP A 771 -22.00 32.25 46.97
CA ASP A 771 -20.60 32.23 47.34
C ASP A 771 -19.71 32.80 46.22
N LYS A 772 -18.80 33.71 46.59
CA LYS A 772 -17.87 34.34 45.65
C LYS A 772 -16.87 33.33 45.11
N GLU A 773 -16.42 32.37 45.91
CA GLU A 773 -15.45 31.34 45.48
C GLU A 773 -16.05 30.46 44.37
N MET A 774 -17.28 29.99 44.57
CA MET A 774 -18.03 29.24 43.56
C MET A 774 -18.24 30.06 42.27
N LYS A 775 -18.58 31.35 42.38
CA LYS A 775 -18.76 32.23 41.20
C LYS A 775 -17.49 32.33 40.35
N VAL A 776 -16.32 32.39 40.97
CA VAL A 776 -15.03 32.41 40.25
C VAL A 776 -14.81 31.12 39.49
N GLN A 777 -15.01 29.97 40.13
CA GLN A 777 -14.84 28.66 39.46
C GLN A 777 -15.79 28.51 38.26
N ILE A 778 -17.06 28.93 38.41
CA ILE A 778 -18.04 28.91 37.32
C ILE A 778 -17.63 29.86 36.18
N LEU A 779 -17.20 31.09 36.48
CA LEU A 779 -16.75 32.04 35.47
C LEU A 779 -15.53 31.53 34.71
N PHE A 780 -14.60 30.84 35.39
CA PHE A 780 -13.48 30.21 34.71
C PHE A 780 -13.94 29.09 33.78
N ALA A 781 -14.84 28.22 34.23
CA ALA A 781 -15.42 27.20 33.37
C ALA A 781 -16.14 27.80 32.14
N LEU A 782 -16.90 28.90 32.32
CA LEU A 782 -17.51 29.64 31.22
C LEU A 782 -16.47 30.27 30.28
N SER A 783 -15.37 30.78 30.81
CA SER A 783 -14.29 31.37 29.99
C SER A 783 -13.62 30.34 29.09
N LYS A 784 -13.51 29.08 29.54
CA LYS A 784 -12.99 27.97 28.72
C LYS A 784 -13.97 27.56 27.63
N ASN A 785 -15.26 27.51 27.92
CA ASN A 785 -16.29 27.30 26.89
C ASN A 785 -16.24 28.39 25.81
N GLU A 786 -16.07 29.65 26.22
CA GLU A 786 -15.91 30.79 25.32
C GLU A 786 -14.65 30.66 24.46
N GLN A 787 -13.54 30.22 25.05
CA GLN A 787 -12.29 29.94 24.34
C GLN A 787 -12.43 28.77 23.35
N GLY A 788 -13.16 27.72 23.71
CA GLY A 788 -13.43 26.58 22.82
C GLY A 788 -14.29 26.97 21.61
N ARG A 789 -15.30 27.83 21.80
CA ARG A 789 -16.06 28.38 20.65
C ARG A 789 -15.20 29.19 19.70
N PHE A 790 -14.20 29.90 20.20
CA PHE A 790 -13.25 30.61 19.34
C PHE A 790 -12.46 29.63 18.46
N TYR A 791 -12.02 28.49 19.00
CA TYR A 791 -11.32 27.47 18.21
C TYR A 791 -12.21 26.84 17.13
N ASN A 792 -13.52 26.76 17.37
CA ASN A 792 -14.50 26.25 16.39
C ASN A 792 -15.10 27.34 15.47
N ALA A 793 -14.64 28.59 15.57
CA ALA A 793 -15.27 29.71 14.87
C ALA A 793 -14.94 29.67 13.36
N LYS A 794 -15.97 29.50 12.53
CA LYS A 794 -15.90 29.58 11.06
C LYS A 794 -16.29 30.95 10.51
N ASP A 795 -15.98 32.02 11.26
CA ASP A 795 -16.35 33.37 10.85
C ASP A 795 -15.56 33.79 9.59
N PRO A 796 -16.20 34.28 8.51
CA PRO A 796 -15.51 34.64 7.27
C PRO A 796 -14.50 35.79 7.41
N VAL A 797 -14.64 36.66 8.42
CA VAL A 797 -13.66 37.69 8.74
C VAL A 797 -12.45 37.03 9.38
N LEU A 798 -12.67 36.17 10.37
CA LEU A 798 -11.58 35.46 11.05
C LEU A 798 -10.81 34.55 10.09
N MET A 799 -11.49 33.82 9.20
CA MET A 799 -10.85 33.00 8.16
C MET A 799 -9.96 33.85 7.23
N ARG A 800 -10.45 35.01 6.77
CA ARG A 800 -9.64 35.94 5.96
C ARG A 800 -8.44 36.53 6.72
N LEU A 801 -8.57 36.77 8.03
CA LEU A 801 -7.44 37.22 8.84
C LEU A 801 -6.36 36.14 8.94
N TYR A 802 -6.74 34.86 9.00
CA TYR A 802 -5.80 33.73 9.04
C TYR A 802 -5.07 33.47 7.72
N GLU A 803 -5.61 33.87 6.56
CA GLU A 803 -4.91 33.77 5.26
C GLU A 803 -3.54 34.49 5.27
N ASN A 804 -3.39 35.54 6.09
CA ASN A 804 -2.13 36.25 6.35
C ASN A 804 -1.94 36.46 7.87
N GLN A 805 -1.88 35.36 8.63
CA GLN A 805 -1.89 35.39 10.11
C GLN A 805 -0.83 36.32 10.71
N TYR A 806 0.41 36.30 10.20
CA TYR A 806 1.51 37.11 10.75
C TYR A 806 1.24 38.62 10.68
N ASP A 807 0.64 39.10 9.59
CA ASP A 807 0.34 40.53 9.39
C ASP A 807 -0.94 40.97 10.12
N ASN A 808 -1.72 40.01 10.62
CA ASN A 808 -3.03 40.23 11.22
C ASN A 808 -3.10 39.86 12.70
N GLU A 809 -1.96 39.59 13.36
CA GLU A 809 -1.92 39.13 14.76
C GLU A 809 -2.74 40.04 15.70
N ASP A 810 -2.52 41.35 15.64
CA ASP A 810 -3.25 42.34 16.45
C ASP A 810 -4.76 42.35 16.15
N LYS A 811 -5.14 42.14 14.88
CA LYS A 811 -6.55 42.13 14.45
C LYS A 811 -7.26 40.85 14.90
N ILE A 812 -6.56 39.72 14.83
CA ILE A 812 -7.04 38.43 15.33
C ILE A 812 -7.21 38.51 16.84
N LEU A 813 -6.25 39.11 17.55
CA LEU A 813 -6.33 39.36 18.99
C LEU A 813 -7.50 40.28 19.33
N ALA A 814 -7.67 41.40 18.62
CA ALA A 814 -8.80 42.32 18.82
C ALA A 814 -10.15 41.65 18.58
N TYR A 815 -10.25 40.83 17.52
CA TYR A 815 -11.45 40.03 17.24
C TYR A 815 -11.74 39.04 18.38
N LYS A 816 -10.71 38.34 18.86
CA LYS A 816 -10.80 37.42 19.99
C LYS A 816 -11.25 38.13 21.26
N VAL A 817 -10.70 39.29 21.56
CA VAL A 817 -11.06 40.12 22.71
C VAL A 817 -12.52 40.58 22.65
N ALA A 818 -12.93 41.13 21.51
CA ALA A 818 -14.29 41.67 21.34
C ALA A 818 -15.38 40.59 21.44
N ASN A 819 -15.09 39.37 20.98
CA ASN A 819 -16.12 38.33 20.80
C ASN A 819 -15.99 37.13 21.76
N TYR A 820 -14.83 36.90 22.38
CA TYR A 820 -14.53 35.66 23.13
C TYR A 820 -13.72 35.87 24.42
N ARG A 821 -13.74 37.06 25.05
CA ARG A 821 -13.06 37.34 26.34
C ARG A 821 -13.96 37.89 27.45
N SER A 822 -15.27 37.83 27.28
CA SER A 822 -16.22 38.44 28.22
C SER A 822 -16.12 37.85 29.63
N ASN A 823 -15.96 36.53 29.77
CA ASN A 823 -15.88 35.87 31.08
C ASN A 823 -14.53 36.13 31.77
N PHE A 824 -13.44 36.17 31.01
CA PHE A 824 -12.11 36.54 31.55
C PHE A 824 -12.11 37.97 32.13
N LYS A 825 -12.79 38.91 31.47
CA LYS A 825 -12.99 40.27 32.00
C LYS A 825 -13.75 40.27 33.32
N ASN A 826 -14.80 39.45 33.44
CA ASN A 826 -15.61 39.36 34.65
C ASN A 826 -14.86 38.71 35.82
N LEU A 827 -13.94 37.77 35.57
CA LEU A 827 -13.11 37.14 36.61
C LEU A 827 -12.31 38.14 37.43
N LYS A 828 -11.83 39.22 36.81
CA LYS A 828 -11.02 40.25 37.49
C LYS A 828 -11.72 40.90 38.68
N GLN A 829 -13.05 40.91 38.70
CA GLN A 829 -13.85 41.47 39.80
C GLN A 829 -13.75 40.64 41.10
N TYR A 830 -13.15 39.45 41.02
CA TYR A 830 -13.02 38.50 42.13
C TYR A 830 -11.55 38.20 42.48
N ALA A 831 -10.63 39.13 42.16
CA ALA A 831 -9.21 38.96 42.41
C ALA A 831 -8.83 38.73 43.90
N ASP A 832 -9.73 39.06 44.82
CA ASP A 832 -9.61 38.86 46.28
C ASP A 832 -9.87 37.41 46.74
N THR A 833 -10.47 36.58 45.89
CA THR A 833 -10.86 35.19 46.22
C THR A 833 -9.70 34.21 46.12
N LYS A 834 -9.75 33.11 46.90
CA LYS A 834 -8.74 32.05 46.86
C LYS A 834 -8.76 31.31 45.52
N ALA A 835 -9.95 31.03 44.99
CA ALA A 835 -10.13 30.39 43.70
C ALA A 835 -9.45 31.18 42.57
N TYR A 836 -9.51 32.51 42.58
CA TYR A 836 -8.84 33.33 41.58
C TYR A 836 -7.32 33.16 41.64
N GLN A 837 -6.76 33.18 42.86
CA GLN A 837 -5.31 33.02 43.06
C GLN A 837 -4.85 31.60 42.65
N GLU A 838 -5.64 30.57 42.93
CA GLU A 838 -5.37 29.20 42.51
C GLU A 838 -5.41 29.04 40.97
N ILE A 839 -6.39 29.65 40.30
CA ILE A 839 -6.46 29.61 38.83
C ILE A 839 -5.24 30.31 38.24
N LYS A 840 -4.89 31.48 38.78
CA LYS A 840 -3.72 32.25 38.36
C LYS A 840 -2.42 31.44 38.50
N SER A 841 -2.24 30.69 39.58
CA SER A 841 -1.04 29.85 39.76
C SER A 841 -0.97 28.67 38.80
N ASN A 842 -2.11 28.22 38.28
CA ASN A 842 -2.24 27.02 37.45
C ASN A 842 -2.26 27.31 35.95
N CYS A 843 -2.44 28.56 35.53
CA CYS A 843 -2.57 28.93 34.12
C CYS A 843 -1.68 30.14 33.78
N ASN A 844 -0.54 29.89 33.12
CA ASN A 844 0.42 30.93 32.74
C ASN A 844 -0.19 32.05 31.87
N TYR A 845 -1.21 31.74 31.07
CA TYR A 845 -1.89 32.72 30.22
C TYR A 845 -3.02 33.47 30.93
N PHE A 846 -3.37 33.09 32.17
CA PHE A 846 -4.49 33.68 32.90
C PHE A 846 -4.29 35.17 33.18
N ASP A 847 -3.09 35.56 33.61
CA ASP A 847 -2.74 36.97 33.84
C ASP A 847 -2.83 37.78 32.54
N TYR A 848 -2.40 37.20 31.43
CA TYR A 848 -2.53 37.86 30.13
C TYR A 848 -4.01 38.05 29.76
N TYR A 849 -4.84 37.02 29.91
CA TYR A 849 -6.26 37.05 29.55
C TYR A 849 -7.13 37.95 30.45
N THR A 850 -6.73 38.15 31.70
CA THR A 850 -7.41 39.02 32.67
C THR A 850 -6.87 40.46 32.68
N ASN A 851 -5.93 40.79 31.81
CA ASN A 851 -5.37 42.15 31.69
C ASN A 851 -5.41 42.73 30.27
N ASN A 852 -5.65 41.91 29.25
CA ASN A 852 -5.71 42.33 27.85
C ASN A 852 -7.10 42.02 27.26
N PHE A 853 -8.04 42.95 27.46
CA PHE A 853 -9.44 42.85 27.03
C PHE A 853 -10.05 44.19 26.61
#